data_AF-Q7UUE1-F1
#
_entry.id   AF-Q7UUE1-F1
#
_cell.length_a   1.000
_cell.length_b   1.000
_cell.length_c   1.000
_cell.angle_alpha   90.00
_cell.angle_beta   90.00
_cell.angle_gamma   90.00
#
_symmetry.space_group_name_H-M   'P 1'
#
loop_
_entity.id
_entity.type
_entity.pdbx_description
1 polymer ?
#
loop_
_entity_poly.entity_id
_entity_poly.type
_entity_poly.pdbx_seq_one_letter_code
_entity_poly.pdbx_strand_id
1 'polypeptide(L)'
;MIHRRPLHPRCRNEQSPFIKRSLLAVFFAISMMAVSPEITCAQTVTDEWLKWSELPPIPNSLGVAGPFVGVDEDALIVAGGANFPIPIWETDKVWHDAVYVLPRVSGNPPDDGVQWIEAGKLQRPTAYGASVSIPSTESVHHGVLCLGGNDSNATFRDVYLLRWNPSMRTVEQVDFPALPQPCVHASAQLIGQTVYLIGGQSGGELSTASSRMWVLDLSQSDDPALLAWTPLADCPGPPRAFHVTAAQHDGYETCLYVLSGRRQTQSGVDFLTDNWAYRPSTNTWQQKADVPQSVMAGTATHIGQSHIVVLGGDDGSMFGQADQLKDDHPGFAKKTFAYHTITDTWTKAGTSPANHVTTTAVHWGNEIIIASGEVRPRVRSPAVYQITLANSERSFGTLNYLVLFAYLFSMLGVGVYFARRNRTTDDYFRGGSQIPWWAAGCSIFATMLSSVTFTGIPSKSYAQDWTYSIGNFTIPLVAFIAVYVAMPFFRRIDATSAYEYLEKRFNRIVRWFGSLSFSLFHLFRMAVVMSLTGLALSVATPLTPSQAVLLMGGLSIVYCTLGGIEAVIWTDTIQTVVLLGGAFLAIVLMVLGTDGGFGGSLDHAIDADKMRIANLHFSPTHAQIALWVIVVGAIGQNLSSYTADQAVVQRYMTTASPSLAARSIWTNAVLTIPATLLFFGIGTALHGFYHSHPERLSPAITTDQVFPLFIAREMPIGLAGLIVAGVFAAAQSTVSTSMNSTATALVTDFFRPLKLCRNERGYLIAARTLTFSLGVLGTLLGLVFVDPSIKSLFDTFIVVIGLFMGVLGGLFVLGGLTTRANSIGAMVGATVGAAAMFSLWRYTDVNGYLYTTCGITSCFASGYLASLLTSPPKDSLVGLTIHTLDASATDDSAEN
;
A
#
# COMPACT_ATOMS: atom_id res chain seq x y z
N MET A 1 -22.34 38.39 59.18
CA MET A 1 -21.10 37.57 59.09
C MET A 1 -21.45 36.11 59.38
N ILE A 2 -21.57 35.28 58.35
CA ILE A 2 -21.53 33.81 58.47
C ILE A 2 -20.65 33.33 57.32
N HIS A 3 -19.43 32.91 57.64
CA HIS A 3 -18.44 32.40 56.70
C HIS A 3 -18.92 31.07 56.09
N ARG A 4 -19.20 31.07 54.78
CA ARG A 4 -19.22 29.83 53.99
C ARG A 4 -17.78 29.43 53.69
N ARG A 5 -17.35 28.28 54.22
CA ARG A 5 -16.15 27.56 53.78
C ARG A 5 -16.34 27.10 52.33
N PRO A 6 -15.34 27.20 51.44
CA PRO A 6 -15.39 26.52 50.16
C PRO A 6 -15.13 25.02 50.37
N LEU A 7 -16.06 24.21 49.89
CA LEU A 7 -15.90 22.76 49.76
C LEU A 7 -14.86 22.50 48.65
N HIS A 8 -13.61 22.23 49.03
CA HIS A 8 -12.71 21.49 48.16
C HIS A 8 -13.20 20.04 48.08
N PRO A 9 -13.56 19.50 46.89
CA PRO A 9 -13.67 18.06 46.75
C PRO A 9 -12.26 17.50 46.77
N ARG A 10 -11.89 16.85 47.88
CA ARG A 10 -10.78 15.90 47.91
C ARG A 10 -11.14 14.76 46.97
N CYS A 11 -10.69 14.79 45.73
CA CYS A 11 -10.71 13.64 44.83
C CYS A 11 -9.79 12.56 45.42
N ARG A 12 -10.39 11.60 46.15
CA ARG A 12 -9.74 10.31 46.40
C ARG A 12 -9.60 9.60 45.06
N ASN A 13 -8.41 9.06 44.85
CA ASN A 13 -7.91 8.33 43.70
C ASN A 13 -8.62 6.96 43.51
N GLU A 14 -9.96 6.91 43.56
CA GLU A 14 -10.76 5.68 43.44
C GLU A 14 -10.79 5.11 42.00
N GLN A 15 -10.24 5.82 41.01
CA GLN A 15 -10.06 5.30 39.65
C GLN A 15 -8.93 4.24 39.57
N SER A 16 -7.98 4.25 40.52
CA SER A 16 -6.76 3.43 40.52
C SER A 16 -6.93 1.90 40.54
N PRO A 17 -7.80 1.28 41.37
CA PRO A 17 -7.69 -0.16 41.65
C PRO A 17 -8.20 -1.04 40.49
N PHE A 18 -9.25 -0.66 39.77
CA PHE A 18 -9.74 -1.45 38.62
C PHE A 18 -8.72 -1.43 37.47
N ILE A 19 -8.26 -0.23 37.09
CA ILE A 19 -7.28 -0.06 36.01
C ILE A 19 -5.94 -0.70 36.36
N LYS A 20 -5.45 -0.54 37.60
CA LYS A 20 -4.25 -1.25 38.06
C LYS A 20 -4.42 -2.76 37.99
N ARG A 21 -5.58 -3.31 38.38
CA ARG A 21 -5.86 -4.76 38.29
C ARG A 21 -5.90 -5.23 36.83
N SER A 22 -6.50 -4.48 35.93
CA SER A 22 -6.52 -4.80 34.49
C SER A 22 -5.12 -4.75 33.88
N LEU A 23 -4.33 -3.72 34.18
CA LEU A 23 -2.94 -3.62 33.73
C LEU A 23 -2.06 -4.73 34.31
N LEU A 24 -2.21 -5.06 35.60
CA LEU A 24 -1.50 -6.18 36.22
C LEU A 24 -1.89 -7.51 35.59
N ALA A 25 -3.18 -7.73 35.31
CA ALA A 25 -3.68 -8.96 34.70
C ALA A 25 -3.14 -9.14 33.27
N VAL A 26 -3.10 -8.06 32.48
CA VAL A 26 -2.47 -8.07 31.15
C VAL A 26 -0.98 -8.37 31.24
N PHE A 27 -0.26 -7.68 32.14
CA PHE A 27 1.17 -7.91 32.34
C PHE A 27 1.46 -9.35 32.79
N PHE A 28 0.67 -9.88 33.71
CA PHE A 28 0.80 -11.25 34.21
C PHE A 28 0.47 -12.29 33.13
N ALA A 29 -0.56 -12.04 32.30
CA ALA A 29 -0.88 -12.89 31.17
C ALA A 29 0.27 -12.93 30.14
N ILE A 30 0.86 -11.77 29.82
CA ILE A 30 2.04 -11.67 28.94
C ILE A 30 3.21 -12.47 29.53
N SER A 31 3.51 -12.31 30.81
CA SER A 31 4.60 -13.02 31.48
C SER A 31 4.37 -14.53 31.57
N MET A 32 3.14 -14.99 31.80
CA MET A 32 2.85 -16.43 31.86
C MET A 32 2.89 -17.10 30.47
N MET A 33 2.45 -16.40 29.42
CA MET A 33 2.45 -16.92 28.05
C MET A 33 3.86 -16.97 27.44
N ALA A 34 4.80 -16.18 27.94
CA ALA A 34 6.20 -16.20 27.51
C ALA A 34 7.02 -17.39 28.07
N VAL A 35 6.45 -18.20 28.98
CA VAL A 35 7.20 -19.22 29.76
C VAL A 35 6.87 -20.67 29.34
N SER A 36 5.93 -20.91 28.43
CA SER A 36 5.64 -22.27 27.94
C SER A 36 6.68 -22.74 26.90
N PRO A 37 7.42 -23.85 27.15
CA PRO A 37 8.52 -24.29 26.29
C PRO A 37 8.10 -25.10 25.04
N GLU A 38 6.79 -25.27 24.80
CA GLU A 38 6.30 -25.90 23.57
C GLU A 38 6.03 -24.84 22.50
N ILE A 39 7.08 -24.50 21.74
CA ILE A 39 6.98 -23.68 20.52
C ILE A 39 6.41 -24.57 19.41
N THR A 40 5.12 -24.91 19.49
CA THR A 40 4.39 -25.43 18.32
C THR A 40 4.08 -24.26 17.41
N CYS A 41 4.78 -24.18 16.27
CA CYS A 41 4.47 -23.25 15.19
C CYS A 41 3.03 -23.51 14.69
N ALA A 42 2.29 -22.45 14.38
CA ALA A 42 0.84 -22.56 14.22
C ALA A 42 0.42 -23.33 12.95
N GLN A 43 1.28 -23.48 11.93
CA GLN A 43 0.90 -24.06 10.63
C GLN A 43 2.05 -24.81 9.94
N THR A 44 1.73 -25.95 9.30
CA THR A 44 2.56 -26.61 8.29
C THR A 44 2.40 -25.87 6.95
N VAL A 45 3.48 -25.30 6.42
CA VAL A 45 3.51 -24.67 5.10
C VAL A 45 3.55 -25.77 4.02
N THR A 46 2.65 -25.71 3.04
CA THR A 46 2.69 -26.57 1.86
C THR A 46 3.54 -25.92 0.76
N ASP A 47 4.46 -26.69 0.17
CA ASP A 47 5.43 -26.23 -0.84
C ASP A 47 4.82 -25.89 -2.22
N GLU A 48 3.52 -26.08 -2.43
CA GLU A 48 2.84 -25.84 -3.71
C GLU A 48 2.04 -24.54 -3.69
N TRP A 49 2.60 -23.49 -4.31
CA TRP A 49 1.93 -22.19 -4.45
C TRP A 49 1.00 -22.09 -5.66
N LEU A 50 1.18 -22.97 -6.65
CA LEU A 50 0.55 -22.88 -7.96
C LEU A 50 -0.36 -24.09 -8.18
N LYS A 51 -1.62 -23.82 -8.54
CA LYS A 51 -2.58 -24.83 -8.99
C LYS A 51 -2.72 -24.74 -10.51
N TRP A 52 -2.62 -25.89 -11.16
CA TRP A 52 -2.66 -26.02 -12.62
C TRP A 52 -3.97 -26.68 -13.06
N SER A 53 -4.59 -26.14 -14.09
CA SER A 53 -5.71 -26.74 -14.81
C SER A 53 -5.52 -26.58 -16.32
N GLU A 54 -6.18 -27.42 -17.11
CA GLU A 54 -6.13 -27.35 -18.57
C GLU A 54 -7.39 -26.68 -19.12
N LEU A 55 -7.18 -25.78 -20.07
CA LEU A 55 -8.20 -25.23 -20.96
C LEU A 55 -8.23 -26.04 -22.27
N PRO A 56 -9.27 -25.87 -23.12
CA PRO A 56 -9.29 -26.52 -24.42
C PRO A 56 -7.98 -26.29 -25.19
N PRO A 57 -7.36 -27.33 -25.75
CA PRO A 57 -6.10 -27.19 -26.48
C PRO A 57 -6.28 -26.30 -27.71
N ILE A 58 -5.21 -25.64 -28.15
CA ILE A 58 -5.26 -24.82 -29.36
C ILE A 58 -5.63 -25.69 -30.58
N PRO A 59 -6.33 -25.14 -31.61
CA PRO A 59 -6.77 -25.93 -32.75
C PRO A 59 -5.65 -26.60 -33.55
N ASN A 60 -4.43 -26.08 -33.49
CA ASN A 60 -3.27 -26.75 -34.07
C ASN A 60 -2.89 -28.00 -33.25
N SER A 61 -3.24 -29.18 -33.77
CA SER A 61 -3.06 -30.47 -33.06
C SER A 61 -1.63 -30.81 -32.62
N LEU A 62 -0.59 -30.26 -33.27
CA LEU A 62 0.81 -30.45 -32.89
C LEU A 62 1.30 -29.41 -31.88
N GLY A 63 0.53 -28.34 -31.68
CA GLY A 63 1.00 -27.13 -31.02
C GLY A 63 1.98 -26.31 -31.89
N VAL A 64 2.37 -25.17 -31.36
CA VAL A 64 3.33 -24.23 -31.96
C VAL A 64 4.29 -23.66 -30.92
N ALA A 65 5.53 -23.38 -31.35
CA ALA A 65 6.56 -22.70 -30.58
C ALA A 65 6.73 -21.27 -31.09
N GLY A 66 6.99 -20.34 -30.17
CA GLY A 66 7.07 -18.91 -30.42
C GLY A 66 5.79 -18.28 -31.00
N PRO A 67 4.55 -18.67 -30.63
CA PRO A 67 3.39 -17.89 -31.02
C PRO A 67 3.41 -16.52 -30.34
N PHE A 68 2.77 -15.53 -30.96
CA PHE A 68 2.35 -14.33 -30.23
C PHE A 68 1.15 -14.70 -29.35
N VAL A 69 1.23 -14.41 -28.06
CA VAL A 69 0.19 -14.70 -27.08
C VAL A 69 -0.15 -13.43 -26.31
N GLY A 70 -1.44 -13.16 -26.13
CA GLY A 70 -1.92 -12.01 -25.37
C GLY A 70 -3.42 -12.05 -25.12
N VAL A 71 -3.93 -11.06 -24.39
CA VAL A 71 -5.35 -10.92 -24.07
C VAL A 71 -5.83 -9.54 -24.53
N ASP A 72 -6.99 -9.51 -25.18
CA ASP A 72 -7.69 -8.28 -25.57
C ASP A 72 -9.19 -8.48 -25.43
N GLU A 73 -9.91 -7.49 -24.90
CA GLU A 73 -11.37 -7.53 -24.69
C GLU A 73 -11.87 -8.84 -24.05
N ASP A 74 -11.19 -9.28 -22.98
CA ASP A 74 -11.45 -10.51 -22.22
C ASP A 74 -11.41 -11.82 -23.07
N ALA A 75 -10.60 -11.82 -24.13
CA ALA A 75 -10.34 -12.99 -24.96
C ALA A 75 -8.83 -13.27 -25.09
N LEU A 76 -8.45 -14.55 -24.98
CA LEU A 76 -7.09 -15.01 -25.21
C LEU A 76 -6.82 -15.14 -26.71
N ILE A 77 -5.75 -14.52 -27.20
CA ILE A 77 -5.31 -14.58 -28.61
C ILE A 77 -4.01 -15.37 -28.69
N VAL A 78 -3.95 -16.32 -29.62
CA VAL A 78 -2.75 -17.09 -29.99
C VAL A 78 -2.55 -16.98 -31.49
N ALA A 79 -1.46 -16.35 -31.93
CA ALA A 79 -1.21 -16.07 -33.34
C ALA A 79 0.15 -16.57 -33.81
N GLY A 80 0.16 -17.21 -34.98
CA GLY A 80 1.37 -17.70 -35.63
C GLY A 80 2.07 -18.84 -34.88
N GLY A 81 3.40 -18.80 -34.85
CA GLY A 81 4.25 -19.83 -34.26
C GLY A 81 4.74 -20.86 -35.27
N ALA A 82 5.59 -21.79 -34.82
CA ALA A 82 6.23 -22.78 -35.68
C ALA A 82 6.29 -24.18 -35.06
N ASN A 83 6.19 -25.22 -35.90
CA ASN A 83 6.27 -26.62 -35.48
C ASN A 83 6.96 -27.51 -36.54
N PHE A 84 7.04 -28.81 -36.26
CA PHE A 84 7.57 -29.82 -37.16
C PHE A 84 6.45 -30.82 -37.49
N PRO A 85 6.08 -30.99 -38.78
CA PRO A 85 5.10 -31.99 -39.18
C PRO A 85 5.52 -33.42 -38.81
N ILE A 86 4.56 -34.35 -38.77
CA ILE A 86 4.89 -35.77 -38.61
C ILE A 86 5.32 -36.33 -39.98
N PRO A 87 6.43 -37.07 -40.07
CA PRO A 87 7.36 -37.50 -39.01
C PRO A 87 8.36 -36.42 -38.56
N ILE A 88 8.34 -36.08 -37.27
CA ILE A 88 9.01 -34.90 -36.64
C ILE A 88 10.51 -34.78 -36.97
N TRP A 89 11.21 -35.92 -36.98
CA TRP A 89 12.67 -35.95 -37.13
C TRP A 89 13.15 -35.88 -38.59
N GLU A 90 12.24 -36.06 -39.55
CA GLU A 90 12.53 -36.12 -40.99
C GLU A 90 12.03 -34.89 -41.75
N THR A 91 11.19 -34.08 -41.12
CA THR A 91 10.60 -32.88 -41.73
C THR A 91 11.28 -31.60 -41.28
N ASP A 92 11.29 -30.61 -42.16
CA ASP A 92 11.70 -29.25 -41.84
C ASP A 92 10.66 -28.53 -40.99
N LYS A 93 11.12 -27.47 -40.32
CA LYS A 93 10.25 -26.59 -39.51
C LYS A 93 9.28 -25.84 -40.42
N VAL A 94 8.02 -25.74 -40.01
CA VAL A 94 6.97 -24.97 -40.68
C VAL A 94 6.51 -23.84 -39.79
N TRP A 95 6.35 -22.65 -40.37
CA TRP A 95 5.80 -21.46 -39.72
C TRP A 95 4.32 -21.32 -40.09
N HIS A 96 3.54 -20.81 -39.15
CA HIS A 96 2.08 -20.65 -39.27
C HIS A 96 1.70 -19.18 -39.22
N ASP A 97 0.57 -18.85 -39.86
CA ASP A 97 -0.03 -17.51 -39.88
C ASP A 97 -1.41 -17.47 -39.20
N ALA A 98 -1.97 -18.61 -38.78
CA ALA A 98 -3.31 -18.66 -38.20
C ALA A 98 -3.40 -17.85 -36.89
N VAL A 99 -4.54 -17.20 -36.69
CA VAL A 99 -4.89 -16.47 -35.47
C VAL A 99 -6.08 -17.17 -34.81
N TYR A 100 -5.86 -17.67 -33.59
CA TYR A 100 -6.88 -18.34 -32.78
C TYR A 100 -7.27 -17.45 -31.61
N VAL A 101 -8.57 -17.37 -31.33
CA VAL A 101 -9.12 -16.62 -30.20
C VAL A 101 -9.98 -17.51 -29.34
N LEU A 102 -9.79 -17.45 -28.03
CA LEU A 102 -10.62 -18.10 -27.02
C LEU A 102 -11.30 -17.01 -26.17
N PRO A 103 -12.56 -16.66 -26.45
CA PRO A 103 -13.31 -15.71 -25.63
C PRO A 103 -13.62 -16.28 -24.25
N ARG A 104 -13.64 -15.42 -23.21
CA ARG A 104 -14.08 -15.84 -21.88
C ARG A 104 -15.60 -16.01 -21.89
N VAL A 105 -16.08 -17.14 -21.37
CA VAL A 105 -17.53 -17.38 -21.23
C VAL A 105 -17.98 -16.81 -19.89
N SER A 106 -18.91 -15.87 -19.90
CA SER A 106 -19.58 -15.36 -18.69
C SER A 106 -20.89 -16.12 -18.46
N GLY A 107 -21.05 -16.77 -17.29
CA GLY A 107 -22.26 -17.54 -16.92
C GLY A 107 -22.10 -19.07 -16.99
N ASN A 108 -23.23 -19.80 -16.90
CA ASN A 108 -23.22 -21.26 -17.12
C ASN A 108 -22.74 -21.53 -18.57
N PRO A 109 -21.69 -22.33 -18.78
CA PRO A 109 -21.21 -22.63 -20.11
C PRO A 109 -22.34 -23.27 -20.93
N PRO A 110 -22.48 -22.96 -22.22
CA PRO A 110 -23.34 -23.73 -23.10
C PRO A 110 -22.92 -25.21 -23.04
N ASP A 111 -23.87 -26.13 -23.25
CA ASP A 111 -23.65 -27.59 -23.18
C ASP A 111 -22.49 -28.08 -24.09
N ASP A 112 -22.04 -27.25 -25.05
CA ASP A 112 -20.95 -27.53 -26.01
C ASP A 112 -19.56 -27.01 -25.60
N GLY A 113 -19.40 -26.43 -24.40
CA GLY A 113 -18.11 -25.99 -23.84
C GLY A 113 -17.53 -24.69 -24.45
N VAL A 114 -16.36 -24.27 -23.95
CA VAL A 114 -15.60 -23.11 -24.47
C VAL A 114 -14.91 -23.54 -25.78
N GLN A 115 -15.13 -22.81 -26.88
CA GLN A 115 -14.58 -23.15 -28.19
C GLN A 115 -13.66 -22.07 -28.74
N TRP A 116 -12.55 -22.54 -29.35
CA TRP A 116 -11.64 -21.69 -30.11
C TRP A 116 -12.27 -21.20 -31.40
N ILE A 117 -11.96 -19.95 -31.77
CA ILE A 117 -12.38 -19.30 -33.00
C ILE A 117 -11.14 -19.09 -33.87
N GLU A 118 -11.17 -19.54 -35.12
CA GLU A 118 -10.19 -19.12 -36.13
C GLU A 118 -10.56 -17.70 -36.60
N ALA A 119 -9.87 -16.71 -36.06
CA ALA A 119 -10.27 -15.30 -36.12
C ALA A 119 -9.58 -14.52 -37.25
N GLY A 120 -8.73 -15.18 -38.04
CA GLY A 120 -8.01 -14.58 -39.16
C GLY A 120 -6.62 -15.16 -39.35
N LYS A 121 -5.79 -14.41 -40.08
CA LYS A 121 -4.39 -14.75 -40.36
C LYS A 121 -3.51 -13.54 -40.22
N LEU A 122 -2.28 -13.75 -39.76
CA LEU A 122 -1.19 -12.79 -39.86
C LEU A 122 -0.89 -12.51 -41.33
N GLN A 123 -0.35 -11.33 -41.64
CA GLN A 123 0.08 -10.98 -43.00
C GLN A 123 1.08 -11.98 -43.60
N ARG A 124 1.83 -12.69 -42.76
CA ARG A 124 2.75 -13.75 -43.15
C ARG A 124 2.96 -14.76 -42.01
N PRO A 125 3.36 -16.01 -42.30
CA PRO A 125 3.75 -16.96 -41.28
C PRO A 125 4.93 -16.44 -40.45
N THR A 126 4.75 -16.33 -39.13
CA THR A 126 5.72 -15.67 -38.24
C THR A 126 5.78 -16.38 -36.89
N ALA A 127 6.97 -16.49 -36.30
CA ALA A 127 7.17 -17.02 -34.97
C ALA A 127 8.29 -16.30 -34.22
N TYR A 128 8.40 -16.58 -32.92
CA TYR A 128 9.50 -16.19 -32.04
C TYR A 128 9.74 -14.67 -31.90
N GLY A 129 8.73 -13.85 -32.20
CA GLY A 129 8.69 -12.44 -31.81
C GLY A 129 8.23 -12.29 -30.36
N ALA A 130 8.29 -11.05 -29.84
CA ALA A 130 7.73 -10.74 -28.53
C ALA A 130 6.26 -10.32 -28.65
N SER A 131 5.46 -10.58 -27.62
CA SER A 131 4.06 -10.11 -27.54
C SER A 131 3.78 -9.45 -26.19
N VAL A 132 2.97 -8.39 -26.21
CA VAL A 132 2.54 -7.65 -25.02
C VAL A 132 1.04 -7.37 -25.11
N SER A 133 0.29 -7.62 -24.04
CA SER A 133 -1.14 -7.27 -23.96
C SER A 133 -1.27 -5.83 -23.48
N ILE A 134 -2.03 -5.01 -24.19
CA ILE A 134 -2.32 -3.61 -23.84
C ILE A 134 -3.80 -3.52 -23.45
N PRO A 135 -4.13 -3.28 -22.17
CA PRO A 135 -5.52 -3.24 -21.71
C PRO A 135 -6.29 -2.03 -22.23
N SER A 136 -7.58 -2.22 -22.59
CA SER A 136 -8.48 -1.13 -23.00
C SER A 136 -8.83 -0.14 -21.89
N THR A 137 -8.59 -0.51 -20.64
CA THR A 137 -8.71 0.39 -19.49
C THR A 137 -7.54 1.37 -19.35
N GLU A 138 -6.41 1.10 -20.01
CA GLU A 138 -5.16 1.85 -19.80
C GLU A 138 -4.72 2.67 -21.02
N SER A 139 -5.10 2.26 -22.24
CA SER A 139 -4.71 2.95 -23.47
C SER A 139 -5.77 2.79 -24.57
N VAL A 140 -5.85 3.78 -25.46
CA VAL A 140 -6.62 3.70 -26.71
C VAL A 140 -6.02 2.66 -27.69
N HIS A 141 -4.74 2.33 -27.52
CA HIS A 141 -3.99 1.37 -28.34
C HIS A 141 -4.15 -0.08 -27.86
N HIS A 142 -5.33 -0.43 -27.34
CA HIS A 142 -5.57 -1.75 -26.77
C HIS A 142 -5.53 -2.88 -27.81
N GLY A 143 -5.04 -4.04 -27.38
CA GLY A 143 -4.79 -5.21 -28.23
C GLY A 143 -3.55 -6.00 -27.80
N VAL A 144 -3.15 -6.97 -28.63
CA VAL A 144 -1.91 -7.74 -28.46
C VAL A 144 -0.85 -7.19 -29.42
N LEU A 145 0.11 -6.43 -28.90
CA LEU A 145 1.20 -5.86 -29.67
C LEU A 145 2.25 -6.93 -29.98
N CYS A 146 2.45 -7.22 -31.26
CA CYS A 146 3.37 -8.21 -31.79
C CYS A 146 4.63 -7.52 -32.33
N LEU A 147 5.80 -7.98 -31.89
CA LEU A 147 7.09 -7.29 -32.08
C LEU A 147 8.10 -8.24 -32.74
N GLY A 148 8.46 -7.95 -33.99
CA GLY A 148 9.50 -8.68 -34.72
C GLY A 148 9.12 -10.13 -35.03
N GLY A 149 10.05 -11.05 -34.83
CA GLY A 149 9.93 -12.47 -35.14
C GLY A 149 10.68 -12.88 -36.41
N ASN A 150 10.51 -14.12 -36.83
CA ASN A 150 11.14 -14.64 -38.05
C ASN A 150 10.28 -15.69 -38.76
N ASP A 151 10.64 -15.94 -40.02
CA ASP A 151 10.27 -17.12 -40.79
C ASP A 151 11.51 -17.98 -41.11
N SER A 152 11.42 -18.86 -42.11
CA SER A 152 12.54 -19.70 -42.55
C SER A 152 13.67 -18.92 -43.23
N ASN A 153 13.43 -17.68 -43.67
CA ASN A 153 14.29 -16.94 -44.57
C ASN A 153 14.82 -15.64 -43.95
N ALA A 154 14.01 -14.95 -43.16
CA ALA A 154 14.28 -13.59 -42.70
C ALA A 154 13.84 -13.37 -41.25
N THR A 155 14.57 -12.47 -40.59
CA THR A 155 14.18 -11.85 -39.32
C THR A 155 13.48 -10.53 -39.62
N PHE A 156 12.40 -10.27 -38.91
CA PHE A 156 11.50 -9.15 -39.17
C PHE A 156 11.69 -8.01 -38.17
N ARG A 157 11.38 -6.80 -38.64
CA ARG A 157 11.28 -5.60 -37.80
C ARG A 157 9.84 -5.11 -37.66
N ASP A 158 8.89 -5.81 -38.26
CA ASP A 158 7.48 -5.44 -38.29
C ASP A 158 6.91 -5.40 -36.87
N VAL A 159 6.08 -4.40 -36.62
CA VAL A 159 5.33 -4.25 -35.38
C VAL A 159 3.88 -4.01 -35.74
N TYR A 160 2.99 -4.77 -35.14
CA TYR A 160 1.55 -4.65 -35.40
C TYR A 160 0.76 -5.07 -34.17
N LEU A 161 -0.41 -4.47 -34.03
CA LEU A 161 -1.35 -4.72 -32.96
C LEU A 161 -2.46 -5.64 -33.47
N LEU A 162 -2.71 -6.73 -32.76
CA LEU A 162 -3.87 -7.61 -33.00
C LEU A 162 -5.00 -7.18 -32.07
N ARG A 163 -6.10 -6.70 -32.66
CA ARG A 163 -7.28 -6.23 -31.93
C ARG A 163 -8.45 -7.17 -32.14
N TRP A 164 -9.00 -7.69 -31.06
CA TRP A 164 -10.15 -8.58 -31.09
C TRP A 164 -11.44 -7.78 -31.30
N ASN A 165 -12.26 -8.20 -32.28
CA ASN A 165 -13.62 -7.68 -32.45
C ASN A 165 -14.65 -8.77 -32.05
N PRO A 166 -15.23 -8.70 -30.84
CA PRO A 166 -16.20 -9.70 -30.37
C PRO A 166 -17.45 -9.81 -31.25
N SER A 167 -17.87 -8.71 -31.89
CA SER A 167 -19.09 -8.67 -32.71
C SER A 167 -18.90 -9.36 -34.06
N MET A 168 -17.75 -9.14 -34.69
CA MET A 168 -17.42 -9.75 -35.99
C MET A 168 -16.76 -11.13 -35.85
N ARG A 169 -16.30 -11.48 -34.64
CA ARG A 169 -15.50 -12.68 -34.36
C ARG A 169 -14.22 -12.77 -35.19
N THR A 170 -13.59 -11.63 -35.45
CA THR A 170 -12.36 -11.50 -36.23
C THR A 170 -11.32 -10.70 -35.46
N VAL A 171 -10.05 -10.91 -35.79
CA VAL A 171 -8.95 -10.06 -35.33
C VAL A 171 -8.58 -9.07 -36.44
N GLU A 172 -8.54 -7.79 -36.09
CA GLU A 172 -8.00 -6.73 -36.93
C GLU A 172 -6.50 -6.57 -36.66
N GLN A 173 -5.71 -6.39 -37.71
CA GLN A 173 -4.29 -6.08 -37.59
C GLN A 173 -4.06 -4.59 -37.91
N VAL A 174 -3.50 -3.87 -36.95
CA VAL A 174 -3.16 -2.44 -37.09
C VAL A 174 -1.65 -2.29 -37.08
N ASP A 175 -1.08 -1.69 -38.12
CA ASP A 175 0.37 -1.50 -38.23
C ASP A 175 0.87 -0.44 -37.25
N PHE A 176 2.05 -0.70 -36.68
CA PHE A 176 2.75 0.18 -35.75
C PHE A 176 4.14 0.52 -36.29
N PRO A 177 4.83 1.53 -35.73
CA PRO A 177 6.18 1.89 -36.14
C PRO A 177 7.11 0.68 -36.01
N ALA A 178 7.79 0.35 -37.11
CA ALA A 178 8.73 -0.76 -37.17
C ALA A 178 9.86 -0.60 -36.15
N LEU A 179 10.39 -1.74 -35.67
CA LEU A 179 11.56 -1.76 -34.81
C LEU A 179 12.77 -1.12 -35.51
N PRO A 180 13.67 -0.44 -34.78
CA PRO A 180 14.86 0.16 -35.36
C PRO A 180 15.77 -0.82 -36.10
N GLN A 181 15.73 -2.11 -35.72
CA GLN A 181 16.39 -3.22 -36.40
C GLN A 181 15.51 -4.48 -36.35
N PRO A 182 15.71 -5.46 -37.26
CA PRO A 182 15.09 -6.76 -37.13
C PRO A 182 15.39 -7.39 -35.77
N CYS A 183 14.44 -8.14 -35.21
CA CYS A 183 14.57 -8.72 -33.88
C CYS A 183 13.78 -10.03 -33.74
N VAL A 184 14.43 -11.06 -33.17
CA VAL A 184 13.81 -12.35 -32.83
C VAL A 184 14.35 -12.85 -31.48
N HIS A 185 13.57 -13.65 -30.74
CA HIS A 185 13.95 -14.17 -29.42
C HIS A 185 14.27 -13.08 -28.39
N ALA A 186 13.70 -11.89 -28.58
CA ALA A 186 13.61 -10.84 -27.59
C ALA A 186 12.39 -11.05 -26.69
N SER A 187 12.33 -10.27 -25.62
CA SER A 187 11.19 -10.26 -24.70
C SER A 187 10.78 -8.82 -24.42
N ALA A 188 9.49 -8.60 -24.18
CA ALA A 188 8.93 -7.27 -23.97
C ALA A 188 7.94 -7.25 -22.80
N GLN A 189 7.78 -6.08 -22.18
CA GLN A 189 6.85 -5.85 -21.07
C GLN A 189 6.22 -4.46 -21.17
N LEU A 190 4.97 -4.34 -20.70
CA LEU A 190 4.30 -3.06 -20.51
C LEU A 190 4.51 -2.58 -19.07
N ILE A 191 4.97 -1.34 -18.90
CA ILE A 191 4.98 -0.65 -17.60
C ILE A 191 4.26 0.69 -17.79
N GLY A 192 3.10 0.84 -17.15
CA GLY A 192 2.22 1.97 -17.43
C GLY A 192 1.78 1.96 -18.90
N GLN A 193 2.03 3.05 -19.63
CA GLN A 193 1.74 3.14 -21.07
C GLN A 193 2.99 2.97 -21.95
N THR A 194 4.10 2.47 -21.38
CA THR A 194 5.37 2.33 -22.10
C THR A 194 5.73 0.87 -22.29
N VAL A 195 5.92 0.46 -23.54
CA VAL A 195 6.39 -0.87 -23.91
C VAL A 195 7.91 -0.88 -23.91
N TYR A 196 8.51 -1.80 -23.16
CA TYR A 196 9.95 -2.02 -23.11
C TYR A 196 10.28 -3.30 -23.85
N LEU A 197 11.13 -3.22 -24.88
CA LEU A 197 11.66 -4.36 -25.62
C LEU A 197 13.17 -4.45 -25.39
N ILE A 198 13.68 -5.65 -25.08
CA ILE A 198 15.10 -5.83 -24.78
C ILE A 198 15.70 -7.08 -25.44
N GLY A 199 16.98 -6.97 -25.81
CA GLY A 199 17.82 -8.06 -26.28
C GLY A 199 17.33 -8.71 -27.57
N GLY A 200 17.52 -10.02 -27.67
CA GLY A 200 17.19 -10.79 -28.86
C GLY A 200 18.33 -10.80 -29.88
N GLN A 201 18.03 -11.26 -31.09
CA GLN A 201 18.97 -11.41 -32.20
C GLN A 201 18.49 -10.58 -33.38
N SER A 202 19.41 -9.93 -34.10
CA SER A 202 19.06 -9.21 -35.33
C SER A 202 19.07 -10.07 -36.60
N GLY A 203 19.63 -11.26 -36.53
CA GLY A 203 19.54 -12.30 -37.56
C GLY A 203 19.25 -13.67 -36.96
N GLY A 204 19.33 -14.72 -37.79
CA GLY A 204 19.05 -16.11 -37.35
C GLY A 204 20.15 -16.76 -36.49
N GLU A 205 21.30 -16.11 -36.34
CA GLU A 205 22.42 -16.63 -35.55
C GLU A 205 22.54 -15.96 -34.18
N LEU A 206 22.89 -16.76 -33.17
CA LEU A 206 23.16 -16.29 -31.80
C LEU A 206 24.35 -15.33 -31.69
N SER A 207 25.24 -15.32 -32.69
CA SER A 207 26.33 -14.33 -32.84
C SER A 207 25.82 -12.89 -32.97
N THR A 208 24.57 -12.71 -33.40
CA THR A 208 23.90 -11.40 -33.56
C THR A 208 23.09 -10.97 -32.33
N ALA A 209 23.24 -11.68 -31.20
CA ALA A 209 22.58 -11.33 -29.95
C ALA A 209 22.91 -9.90 -29.50
N SER A 210 21.96 -9.24 -28.83
CA SER A 210 22.07 -7.84 -28.43
C SER A 210 21.81 -7.63 -26.94
N SER A 211 22.34 -6.53 -26.40
CA SER A 211 22.06 -5.96 -25.07
C SER A 211 21.10 -4.77 -25.14
N ARG A 212 20.70 -4.36 -26.35
CA ARG A 212 19.94 -3.13 -26.59
C ARG A 212 18.55 -3.18 -26.00
N MET A 213 18.09 -2.03 -25.54
CA MET A 213 16.74 -1.80 -25.06
C MET A 213 16.10 -0.66 -25.84
N TRP A 214 14.87 -0.86 -26.28
CA TRP A 214 14.04 0.18 -26.89
C TRP A 214 12.74 0.33 -26.14
N VAL A 215 12.20 1.54 -26.17
CA VAL A 215 10.88 1.83 -25.62
C VAL A 215 9.96 2.48 -26.64
N LEU A 216 8.68 2.17 -26.51
CA LEU A 216 7.58 2.81 -27.23
C LEU A 216 6.58 3.32 -26.22
N ASP A 217 6.47 4.64 -26.09
CA ASP A 217 5.53 5.30 -25.17
C ASP A 217 4.21 5.58 -25.90
N LEU A 218 3.18 4.81 -25.54
CA LEU A 218 1.86 4.84 -26.17
C LEU A 218 1.07 6.11 -25.82
N SER A 219 1.50 6.88 -24.80
CA SER A 219 0.82 8.11 -24.38
C SER A 219 1.14 9.32 -25.26
N GLN A 220 2.12 9.21 -26.15
CA GLN A 220 2.58 10.33 -26.98
C GLN A 220 1.60 10.72 -28.09
N SER A 221 0.80 9.78 -28.59
CA SER A 221 -0.19 10.03 -29.64
C SER A 221 -1.25 8.95 -29.70
N ASP A 222 -2.49 9.34 -30.04
CA ASP A 222 -3.57 8.40 -30.35
C ASP A 222 -3.43 7.82 -31.78
N ASP A 223 -2.58 8.40 -32.63
CA ASP A 223 -2.28 7.87 -33.97
C ASP A 223 -1.01 6.99 -33.90
N PRO A 224 -1.12 5.67 -34.14
CA PRO A 224 0.04 4.76 -34.12
C PRO A 224 1.18 5.21 -35.03
N ALA A 225 0.88 5.85 -36.16
CA ALA A 225 1.90 6.28 -37.12
C ALA A 225 2.80 7.41 -36.60
N LEU A 226 2.39 8.11 -35.54
CA LEU A 226 3.14 9.19 -34.91
C LEU A 226 3.99 8.72 -33.72
N LEU A 227 3.84 7.47 -33.29
CA LEU A 227 4.66 6.89 -32.23
C LEU A 227 6.08 6.59 -32.74
N ALA A 228 7.07 6.55 -31.84
CA ALA A 228 8.45 6.26 -32.22
C ALA A 228 9.21 5.47 -31.17
N TRP A 229 10.01 4.51 -31.63
CA TRP A 229 10.93 3.76 -30.77
C TRP A 229 12.11 4.61 -30.34
N THR A 230 12.33 4.69 -29.03
CA THR A 230 13.46 5.42 -28.44
C THR A 230 14.45 4.42 -27.82
N PRO A 231 15.76 4.50 -28.14
CA PRO A 231 16.76 3.66 -27.50
C PRO A 231 17.02 4.12 -26.05
N LEU A 232 17.23 3.15 -25.15
CA LEU A 232 17.67 3.38 -23.78
C LEU A 232 19.05 2.77 -23.53
N ALA A 233 19.57 2.94 -22.31
CA ALA A 233 20.82 2.33 -21.90
C ALA A 233 20.73 0.79 -21.98
N ASP A 234 21.68 0.19 -22.69
CA ASP A 234 21.82 -1.25 -22.83
C ASP A 234 21.84 -1.96 -21.46
N CYS A 235 21.32 -3.20 -21.43
CA CYS A 235 21.47 -4.07 -20.28
C CYS A 235 22.96 -4.29 -19.99
N PRO A 236 23.46 -4.06 -18.76
CA PRO A 236 24.90 -4.13 -18.46
C PRO A 236 25.52 -5.51 -18.65
N GLY A 237 24.71 -6.58 -18.57
CA GLY A 237 25.18 -7.93 -18.83
C GLY A 237 25.51 -8.17 -20.31
N PRO A 238 26.03 -9.36 -20.66
CA PRO A 238 26.43 -9.63 -22.04
C PRO A 238 25.22 -9.64 -23.00
N PRO A 239 25.47 -9.43 -24.32
CA PRO A 239 24.43 -9.55 -25.34
C PRO A 239 23.78 -10.93 -25.29
N ARG A 240 22.44 -10.98 -25.37
CA ARG A 240 21.68 -12.20 -25.08
C ARG A 240 20.42 -12.34 -25.94
N ALA A 241 20.04 -13.59 -26.16
CA ALA A 241 18.76 -13.97 -26.73
C ALA A 241 18.10 -15.04 -25.86
N PHE A 242 16.80 -15.28 -26.04
CA PHE A 242 16.05 -16.26 -25.25
C PHE A 242 16.08 -15.96 -23.74
N HIS A 243 16.29 -14.71 -23.35
CA HIS A 243 16.13 -14.29 -21.97
C HIS A 243 14.64 -14.14 -21.67
N VAL A 244 14.30 -14.07 -20.39
CA VAL A 244 12.93 -13.86 -19.95
C VAL A 244 12.83 -12.47 -19.32
N THR A 245 11.72 -11.78 -19.52
CA THR A 245 11.44 -10.52 -18.82
C THR A 245 10.15 -10.58 -18.03
N ALA A 246 10.07 -9.77 -16.99
CA ALA A 246 8.85 -9.53 -16.22
C ALA A 246 8.85 -8.10 -15.68
N ALA A 247 7.67 -7.48 -15.57
CA ALA A 247 7.50 -6.22 -14.87
C ALA A 247 6.93 -6.47 -13.48
N GLN A 248 7.58 -5.96 -12.42
CA GLN A 248 7.11 -6.12 -11.04
C GLN A 248 7.58 -4.98 -10.14
N HIS A 249 6.81 -4.66 -9.10
CA HIS A 249 7.13 -3.62 -8.12
C HIS A 249 8.27 -4.05 -7.19
N ASP A 250 9.25 -3.18 -6.96
CA ASP A 250 10.44 -3.47 -6.14
C ASP A 250 10.38 -2.92 -4.69
N GLY A 251 9.25 -2.29 -4.35
CA GLY A 251 9.06 -1.59 -3.07
C GLY A 251 9.08 -0.06 -3.22
N TYR A 252 9.64 0.46 -4.32
CA TYR A 252 9.63 1.88 -4.67
C TYR A 252 8.85 2.16 -5.95
N GLU A 253 9.06 1.35 -7.00
CA GLU A 253 8.39 1.50 -8.30
C GLU A 253 8.30 0.15 -9.05
N THR A 254 7.52 0.09 -10.13
CA THR A 254 7.52 -1.05 -11.04
C THR A 254 8.78 -1.04 -11.91
N CYS A 255 9.57 -2.09 -11.80
CA CYS A 255 10.82 -2.27 -12.53
C CYS A 255 10.67 -3.32 -13.63
N LEU A 256 11.50 -3.20 -14.68
CA LEU A 256 11.69 -4.25 -15.67
C LEU A 256 12.80 -5.20 -15.20
N TYR A 257 12.52 -6.49 -15.12
CA TYR A 257 13.50 -7.53 -14.80
C TYR A 257 13.89 -8.28 -16.06
N VAL A 258 15.18 -8.56 -16.21
CA VAL A 258 15.78 -9.30 -17.32
C VAL A 258 16.54 -10.48 -16.74
N LEU A 259 16.06 -11.67 -17.03
CA LEU A 259 16.45 -12.92 -16.39
C LEU A 259 17.12 -13.83 -17.41
N SER A 260 18.32 -14.32 -17.09
CA SER A 260 18.96 -15.42 -17.82
C SER A 260 19.12 -15.13 -19.33
N GLY A 261 18.96 -16.16 -20.16
CA GLY A 261 19.20 -16.15 -21.60
C GLY A 261 20.47 -16.88 -22.00
N ARG A 262 20.82 -16.80 -23.28
CA ARG A 262 22.04 -17.40 -23.81
C ARG A 262 22.73 -16.49 -24.82
N ARG A 263 24.02 -16.79 -25.05
CA ARG A 263 24.87 -16.07 -25.99
C ARG A 263 25.86 -17.01 -26.68
N GLN A 264 26.38 -16.57 -27.81
CA GLN A 264 27.48 -17.24 -28.48
C GLN A 264 28.81 -16.79 -27.88
N THR A 265 29.71 -17.73 -27.66
CA THR A 265 31.12 -17.50 -27.30
C THR A 265 32.03 -18.22 -28.30
N GLN A 266 33.34 -17.98 -28.22
CA GLN A 266 34.32 -18.68 -29.05
C GLN A 266 34.34 -20.21 -28.78
N SER A 267 33.98 -20.62 -27.57
CA SER A 267 33.99 -22.02 -27.10
C SER A 267 32.63 -22.73 -27.19
N GLY A 268 31.59 -22.07 -27.72
CA GLY A 268 30.24 -22.63 -27.81
C GLY A 268 29.17 -21.68 -27.29
N VAL A 269 28.06 -22.24 -26.79
CA VAL A 269 26.95 -21.48 -26.21
C VAL A 269 27.17 -21.33 -24.71
N ASP A 270 27.02 -20.11 -24.21
CA ASP A 270 27.08 -19.78 -22.80
C ASP A 270 25.66 -19.49 -22.28
N PHE A 271 25.32 -20.06 -21.12
CA PHE A 271 24.00 -20.01 -20.50
C PHE A 271 24.04 -19.09 -19.28
N LEU A 272 23.29 -18.00 -19.36
CA LEU A 272 23.34 -16.95 -18.35
C LEU A 272 22.38 -17.27 -17.20
N THR A 273 22.76 -16.87 -15.99
CA THR A 273 21.94 -16.93 -14.77
C THR A 273 21.74 -15.55 -14.15
N ASP A 274 22.31 -14.50 -14.73
CA ASP A 274 22.20 -13.16 -14.17
C ASP A 274 20.76 -12.62 -14.20
N ASN A 275 20.49 -11.73 -13.26
CA ASN A 275 19.21 -11.03 -13.11
C ASN A 275 19.48 -9.53 -13.01
N TRP A 276 18.90 -8.76 -13.92
CA TRP A 276 19.05 -7.30 -13.97
C TRP A 276 17.70 -6.61 -13.83
N ALA A 277 17.61 -5.65 -12.92
CA ALA A 277 16.45 -4.79 -12.74
C ALA A 277 16.73 -3.40 -13.32
N TYR A 278 15.86 -2.92 -14.21
CA TYR A 278 15.88 -1.56 -14.73
C TYR A 278 14.79 -0.72 -14.06
N ARG A 279 15.18 0.44 -13.53
CA ARG A 279 14.28 1.44 -12.93
C ARG A 279 13.93 2.53 -13.94
N PRO A 280 12.67 2.64 -14.37
CA PRO A 280 12.23 3.68 -15.28
C PRO A 280 12.46 5.10 -14.77
N SER A 281 12.19 5.38 -13.48
CA SER A 281 12.25 6.74 -12.95
C SER A 281 13.66 7.36 -12.96
N THR A 282 14.70 6.53 -12.82
CA THR A 282 16.10 6.95 -12.76
C THR A 282 16.91 6.60 -14.00
N ASN A 283 16.36 5.78 -14.90
CA ASN A 283 17.07 5.22 -16.05
C ASN A 283 18.36 4.47 -15.63
N THR A 284 18.28 3.67 -14.58
CA THR A 284 19.43 2.93 -14.03
C THR A 284 19.17 1.44 -13.93
N TRP A 285 20.24 0.67 -14.13
CA TRP A 285 20.26 -0.78 -13.93
C TRP A 285 20.84 -1.14 -12.56
N GLN A 286 20.30 -2.19 -11.94
CA GLN A 286 20.81 -2.81 -10.72
C GLN A 286 20.91 -4.32 -10.94
N GLN A 287 22.04 -4.91 -10.58
CA GLN A 287 22.17 -6.37 -10.52
C GLN A 287 21.40 -6.89 -9.31
N LYS A 288 20.69 -8.00 -9.51
CA LYS A 288 19.91 -8.71 -8.50
C LYS A 288 20.45 -10.12 -8.29
N ALA A 289 19.93 -10.84 -7.32
CA ALA A 289 20.28 -12.23 -7.09
C ALA A 289 20.08 -13.05 -8.37
N ASP A 290 21.15 -13.74 -8.76
CA ASP A 290 21.18 -14.59 -9.94
C ASP A 290 20.12 -15.70 -9.82
N VAL A 291 19.52 -16.04 -10.97
CA VAL A 291 18.58 -17.15 -11.10
C VAL A 291 19.29 -18.45 -10.68
N PRO A 292 18.66 -19.35 -9.90
CA PRO A 292 19.31 -20.57 -9.40
C PRO A 292 19.88 -21.50 -10.48
N GLN A 293 19.35 -21.42 -11.70
CA GLN A 293 19.82 -22.11 -12.89
C GLN A 293 19.40 -21.31 -14.13
N SER A 294 19.96 -21.63 -15.30
CA SER A 294 19.47 -21.03 -16.54
C SER A 294 17.99 -21.35 -16.74
N VAL A 295 17.23 -20.36 -17.18
CA VAL A 295 15.80 -20.47 -17.50
C VAL A 295 15.56 -19.94 -18.91
N MET A 296 16.57 -20.09 -19.78
CA MET A 296 16.53 -19.57 -21.14
C MET A 296 15.36 -20.16 -21.91
N ALA A 297 14.86 -19.38 -22.88
CA ALA A 297 13.65 -19.65 -23.64
C ALA A 297 12.42 -19.87 -22.75
N GLY A 298 12.51 -19.61 -21.46
CA GLY A 298 11.47 -19.89 -20.49
C GLY A 298 10.31 -18.92 -20.57
N THR A 299 9.47 -19.02 -19.55
CA THR A 299 8.30 -18.17 -19.42
C THR A 299 8.15 -17.74 -17.98
N ALA A 300 7.98 -16.43 -17.77
CA ALA A 300 7.81 -15.85 -16.44
C ALA A 300 6.79 -14.72 -16.48
N THR A 301 6.19 -14.47 -15.33
CA THR A 301 5.29 -13.34 -15.15
C THR A 301 5.27 -12.91 -13.69
N HIS A 302 4.66 -11.77 -13.41
CA HIS A 302 4.47 -11.29 -12.06
C HIS A 302 3.32 -12.04 -11.37
N ILE A 303 3.41 -12.17 -10.04
CA ILE A 303 2.35 -12.70 -9.19
C ILE A 303 2.31 -11.92 -7.88
N GLY A 304 1.09 -11.57 -7.41
CA GLY A 304 0.94 -10.70 -6.26
C GLY A 304 1.60 -9.33 -6.45
N GLN A 305 2.00 -8.69 -5.35
CA GLN A 305 2.58 -7.34 -5.38
C GLN A 305 4.11 -7.30 -5.55
N SER A 306 4.82 -8.42 -5.39
CA SER A 306 6.28 -8.42 -5.25
C SER A 306 6.98 -9.71 -5.69
N HIS A 307 6.27 -10.65 -6.33
CA HIS A 307 6.88 -11.88 -6.81
C HIS A 307 6.91 -11.93 -8.34
N ILE A 308 7.98 -12.51 -8.87
CA ILE A 308 8.09 -12.95 -10.27
C ILE A 308 8.15 -14.46 -10.23
N VAL A 309 7.27 -15.14 -10.96
CA VAL A 309 7.27 -16.59 -11.06
C VAL A 309 7.81 -17.01 -12.42
N VAL A 310 8.83 -17.87 -12.41
CA VAL A 310 9.36 -18.54 -13.59
C VAL A 310 8.71 -19.92 -13.68
N LEU A 311 7.90 -20.10 -14.71
CA LEU A 311 6.99 -21.24 -14.88
C LEU A 311 7.57 -22.33 -15.81
N GLY A 312 8.64 -21.99 -16.53
CA GLY A 312 9.33 -22.88 -17.45
C GLY A 312 10.65 -22.27 -17.94
N GLY A 313 11.49 -23.08 -18.57
CA GLY A 313 12.83 -22.72 -19.03
C GLY A 313 13.73 -23.93 -19.27
N ASP A 314 14.73 -23.75 -20.14
CA ASP A 314 15.78 -24.75 -20.38
C ASP A 314 17.02 -24.40 -19.52
N ASP A 315 17.52 -25.38 -18.77
CA ASP A 315 18.70 -25.22 -17.91
C ASP A 315 20.03 -25.50 -18.65
N GLY A 316 19.96 -25.91 -19.91
CA GLY A 316 21.13 -26.18 -20.76
C GLY A 316 21.83 -27.50 -20.49
N SER A 317 21.40 -28.30 -19.50
CA SER A 317 22.07 -29.54 -19.11
C SER A 317 22.10 -30.60 -20.21
N MET A 318 21.09 -30.61 -21.08
CA MET A 318 20.94 -31.54 -22.21
C MET A 318 21.17 -30.85 -23.56
N PHE A 319 21.76 -29.65 -23.56
CA PHE A 319 21.96 -28.89 -24.77
C PHE A 319 22.86 -29.65 -25.76
N GLY A 320 22.40 -29.80 -27.01
CA GLY A 320 23.09 -30.54 -28.07
C GLY A 320 22.85 -32.05 -28.10
N GLN A 321 22.07 -32.62 -27.18
CA GLN A 321 21.77 -34.07 -27.16
C GLN A 321 20.47 -34.44 -27.89
N ALA A 322 19.77 -33.46 -28.47
CA ALA A 322 18.47 -33.63 -29.09
C ALA A 322 18.45 -34.69 -30.21
N ASP A 323 19.41 -34.64 -31.14
CA ASP A 323 19.44 -35.55 -32.29
C ASP A 323 19.84 -36.98 -31.92
N GLN A 324 20.56 -37.16 -30.82
CA GLN A 324 20.93 -38.47 -30.29
C GLN A 324 19.76 -39.14 -29.57
N LEU A 325 19.11 -38.38 -28.69
CA LEU A 325 18.06 -38.91 -27.81
C LEU A 325 16.70 -38.98 -28.51
N LYS A 326 16.43 -38.07 -29.46
CA LYS A 326 15.16 -37.99 -30.18
C LYS A 326 13.94 -38.13 -29.27
N ASP A 327 13.16 -39.20 -29.46
CA ASP A 327 11.95 -39.48 -28.69
C ASP A 327 12.21 -40.00 -27.28
N ASP A 328 13.46 -40.34 -26.94
CA ASP A 328 13.91 -40.70 -25.60
C ASP A 328 14.36 -39.48 -24.77
N HIS A 329 14.40 -38.28 -25.36
CA HIS A 329 14.77 -37.07 -24.62
C HIS A 329 13.71 -36.76 -23.53
N PRO A 330 14.09 -36.52 -22.26
CA PRO A 330 13.14 -36.40 -21.14
C PRO A 330 12.29 -35.13 -21.15
N GLY A 331 12.68 -34.14 -21.95
CA GLY A 331 12.04 -32.82 -22.04
C GLY A 331 12.77 -31.80 -21.16
N PHE A 332 12.20 -30.60 -21.03
CA PHE A 332 12.77 -29.55 -20.19
C PHE A 332 12.40 -29.74 -18.70
N ALA A 333 13.24 -29.24 -17.79
CA ALA A 333 13.10 -29.46 -16.34
C ALA A 333 11.81 -28.84 -15.78
N LYS A 334 10.91 -29.63 -15.19
CA LYS A 334 9.59 -29.16 -14.69
C LYS A 334 9.63 -28.33 -13.40
N LYS A 335 10.77 -27.75 -13.06
CA LYS A 335 10.95 -26.95 -11.84
C LYS A 335 10.45 -25.53 -12.08
N THR A 336 9.69 -24.98 -11.14
CA THR A 336 9.31 -23.57 -11.14
C THR A 336 10.03 -22.84 -10.01
N PHE A 337 10.29 -21.55 -10.24
CA PHE A 337 10.95 -20.68 -9.28
C PHE A 337 10.11 -19.43 -9.03
N ALA A 338 10.23 -18.87 -7.84
CA ALA A 338 9.71 -17.57 -7.52
C ALA A 338 10.83 -16.68 -6.99
N TYR A 339 10.88 -15.46 -7.49
CA TYR A 339 11.78 -14.41 -7.07
C TYR A 339 11.01 -13.31 -6.38
N HIS A 340 11.41 -12.95 -5.17
CA HIS A 340 10.81 -11.86 -4.42
C HIS A 340 11.63 -10.58 -4.58
N THR A 341 11.00 -9.55 -5.15
CA THR A 341 11.68 -8.34 -5.63
C THR A 341 12.19 -7.41 -4.54
N ILE A 342 11.57 -7.45 -3.34
CA ILE A 342 11.95 -6.60 -2.20
C ILE A 342 13.11 -7.24 -1.43
N THR A 343 13.02 -8.54 -1.11
CA THR A 343 14.08 -9.24 -0.35
C THR A 343 15.23 -9.70 -1.22
N ASP A 344 15.09 -9.64 -2.56
CA ASP A 344 16.10 -10.09 -3.53
C ASP A 344 16.47 -11.57 -3.35
N THR A 345 15.45 -12.42 -3.21
CA THR A 345 15.61 -13.85 -2.90
C THR A 345 14.84 -14.75 -3.84
N TRP A 346 15.41 -15.92 -4.13
CA TRP A 346 14.77 -16.99 -4.89
C TRP A 346 14.28 -18.11 -3.98
N THR A 347 13.13 -18.70 -4.34
CA THR A 347 12.64 -19.94 -3.76
C THR A 347 11.99 -20.82 -4.82
N LYS A 348 11.74 -22.09 -4.48
CA LYS A 348 11.03 -23.03 -5.36
C LYS A 348 9.54 -22.74 -5.30
N ALA A 349 8.86 -22.80 -6.44
CA ALA A 349 7.42 -22.50 -6.56
C ALA A 349 6.59 -23.75 -6.95
N GLY A 350 7.10 -24.94 -6.64
CA GLY A 350 6.50 -26.24 -6.99
C GLY A 350 7.04 -26.83 -8.30
N THR A 351 6.23 -27.68 -8.93
CA THR A 351 6.52 -28.32 -10.22
C THR A 351 5.40 -28.10 -11.22
N SER A 352 5.76 -27.84 -12.48
CA SER A 352 4.78 -27.72 -13.56
C SER A 352 4.37 -29.09 -14.13
N PRO A 353 3.12 -29.26 -14.62
CA PRO A 353 2.70 -30.49 -15.30
C PRO A 353 3.55 -30.79 -16.54
N ALA A 354 3.87 -29.75 -17.28
CA ALA A 354 4.79 -29.74 -18.41
C ALA A 354 5.55 -28.40 -18.45
N ASN A 355 6.84 -28.46 -18.79
CA ASN A 355 7.67 -27.27 -18.95
C ASN A 355 7.59 -26.79 -20.40
N HIS A 356 7.00 -25.62 -20.60
CA HIS A 356 6.92 -24.97 -21.91
C HIS A 356 8.02 -23.92 -22.03
N VAL A 357 8.80 -24.03 -23.10
CA VAL A 357 9.71 -22.99 -23.55
C VAL A 357 9.18 -22.37 -24.84
N THR A 358 9.69 -21.19 -25.20
CA THR A 358 9.31 -20.41 -26.38
C THR A 358 7.81 -20.10 -26.42
N THR A 359 7.26 -19.63 -25.31
CA THR A 359 5.88 -19.11 -25.24
C THR A 359 5.79 -18.05 -24.14
N THR A 360 4.84 -17.13 -24.26
CA THR A 360 4.65 -16.02 -23.32
C THR A 360 3.54 -16.36 -22.34
N ALA A 361 3.82 -16.24 -21.04
CA ALA A 361 2.81 -16.32 -20.00
C ALA A 361 2.04 -15.00 -19.96
N VAL A 362 0.71 -15.07 -20.02
CA VAL A 362 -0.16 -13.88 -20.05
C VAL A 362 -1.17 -13.92 -18.92
N HIS A 363 -1.50 -12.75 -18.37
CA HIS A 363 -2.58 -12.65 -17.40
C HIS A 363 -3.92 -12.57 -18.13
N TRP A 364 -4.87 -13.42 -17.73
CA TRP A 364 -6.26 -13.35 -18.14
C TRP A 364 -7.10 -13.20 -16.87
N GLY A 365 -7.52 -11.98 -16.53
CA GLY A 365 -8.07 -11.71 -15.19
C GLY A 365 -7.05 -12.01 -14.08
N ASN A 366 -7.41 -12.86 -13.12
CA ASN A 366 -6.54 -13.26 -12.01
C ASN A 366 -5.75 -14.56 -12.28
N GLU A 367 -5.82 -15.07 -13.51
CA GLU A 367 -5.24 -16.35 -13.92
C GLU A 367 -4.05 -16.10 -14.83
N ILE A 368 -3.02 -16.93 -14.71
CA ILE A 368 -1.90 -16.93 -15.64
C ILE A 368 -2.14 -18.03 -16.66
N ILE A 369 -2.01 -17.69 -17.93
CA ILE A 369 -2.19 -18.63 -19.04
C ILE A 369 -0.87 -18.88 -19.73
N ILE A 370 -0.58 -20.17 -19.98
CA ILE A 370 0.48 -20.61 -20.89
C ILE A 370 -0.19 -21.35 -22.04
N ALA A 371 -0.18 -20.74 -23.22
CA ALA A 371 -0.75 -21.33 -24.42
C ALA A 371 0.35 -21.94 -25.28
N SER A 372 0.27 -23.25 -25.51
CA SER A 372 1.21 -23.97 -26.38
C SER A 372 2.68 -23.83 -25.93
N GLY A 373 3.62 -24.13 -26.81
CA GLY A 373 5.06 -23.99 -26.59
C GLY A 373 5.81 -25.29 -26.94
N GLU A 374 7.12 -25.26 -26.74
CA GLU A 374 7.99 -26.42 -26.93
C GLU A 374 8.18 -27.12 -25.57
N VAL A 375 7.94 -28.42 -25.51
CA VAL A 375 8.07 -29.22 -24.27
C VAL A 375 9.34 -30.09 -24.27
N ARG A 376 9.91 -30.28 -25.46
CA ARG A 376 11.13 -31.02 -25.74
C ARG A 376 11.65 -30.59 -27.13
N PRO A 377 12.96 -30.69 -27.42
CA PRO A 377 13.47 -30.37 -28.75
C PRO A 377 12.62 -30.95 -29.89
N ARG A 378 12.21 -30.08 -30.81
CA ARG A 378 11.32 -30.35 -31.97
C ARG A 378 9.86 -30.70 -31.63
N VAL A 379 9.52 -31.03 -30.38
CA VAL A 379 8.15 -31.41 -29.95
C VAL A 379 7.41 -30.24 -29.29
N ARG A 380 6.27 -29.85 -29.88
CA ARG A 380 5.38 -28.82 -29.37
C ARG A 380 4.18 -29.45 -28.68
N SER A 381 3.46 -28.64 -27.90
CA SER A 381 2.25 -29.05 -27.18
C SER A 381 1.09 -28.17 -27.58
N PRO A 382 -0.10 -28.72 -27.91
CA PRO A 382 -1.30 -27.92 -28.13
C PRO A 382 -1.97 -27.50 -26.82
N ALA A 383 -1.50 -28.01 -25.67
CA ALA A 383 -2.13 -27.78 -24.37
C ALA A 383 -2.12 -26.30 -23.99
N VAL A 384 -3.16 -25.90 -23.28
CA VAL A 384 -3.29 -24.55 -22.71
C VAL A 384 -3.48 -24.70 -21.22
N TYR A 385 -2.52 -24.20 -20.44
CA TYR A 385 -2.55 -24.28 -19.00
C TYR A 385 -3.05 -22.99 -18.40
N GLN A 386 -3.98 -23.12 -17.47
CA GLN A 386 -4.46 -22.07 -16.59
C GLN A 386 -3.86 -22.30 -15.21
N ILE A 387 -3.29 -21.25 -14.63
CA ILE A 387 -2.56 -21.28 -13.37
C ILE A 387 -3.21 -20.30 -12.41
N THR A 388 -3.50 -20.78 -11.21
CA THR A 388 -4.07 -19.99 -10.11
C THR A 388 -3.24 -20.18 -8.85
N LEU A 389 -3.30 -19.21 -7.93
CA LEU A 389 -2.67 -19.35 -6.62
C LEU A 389 -3.41 -20.41 -5.78
N ALA A 390 -2.66 -21.30 -5.15
CA ALA A 390 -3.20 -22.26 -4.20
C ALA A 390 -3.71 -21.52 -2.94
N ASN A 391 -4.93 -21.85 -2.50
CA ASN A 391 -5.46 -21.36 -1.23
C ASN A 391 -4.77 -22.11 -0.08
N SER A 392 -3.91 -21.44 0.69
CA SER A 392 -3.41 -22.01 1.95
C SER A 392 -4.54 -22.02 2.98
N GLU A 393 -4.82 -23.16 3.62
CA GLU A 393 -5.74 -23.21 4.76
C GLU A 393 -5.21 -22.31 5.90
N ARG A 394 -6.02 -21.33 6.31
CA ARG A 394 -5.69 -20.38 7.38
C ARG A 394 -6.37 -20.83 8.67
N SER A 395 -5.64 -21.48 9.57
CA SER A 395 -6.13 -21.81 10.91
C SER A 395 -5.49 -20.90 11.96
N PHE A 396 -6.29 -20.05 12.60
CA PHE A 396 -5.82 -19.18 13.68
C PHE A 396 -5.59 -19.94 14.99
N GLY A 397 -6.24 -21.08 15.18
CA GLY A 397 -6.20 -21.84 16.43
C GLY A 397 -7.13 -21.30 17.53
N THR A 398 -7.74 -22.21 18.29
CA THR A 398 -8.77 -21.89 19.29
C THR A 398 -8.25 -20.99 20.41
N LEU A 399 -7.01 -21.21 20.87
CA LEU A 399 -6.42 -20.39 21.94
C LEU A 399 -6.22 -18.92 21.48
N ASN A 400 -5.78 -18.70 20.25
CA ASN A 400 -5.64 -17.36 19.70
C ASN A 400 -7.00 -16.64 19.61
N TYR A 401 -8.06 -17.33 19.17
CA TYR A 401 -9.42 -16.79 19.22
C TYR A 401 -9.85 -16.44 20.64
N LEU A 402 -9.59 -17.33 21.62
CA LEU A 402 -9.96 -17.10 23.01
C LEU A 402 -9.28 -15.83 23.55
N VAL A 403 -7.98 -15.65 23.30
CA VAL A 403 -7.23 -14.45 23.71
C VAL A 403 -7.78 -13.20 23.03
N LEU A 404 -8.01 -13.25 21.72
CA LEU A 404 -8.56 -12.14 20.94
C LEU A 404 -9.92 -11.71 21.46
N PHE A 405 -10.87 -12.65 21.61
CA PHE A 405 -12.21 -12.33 22.09
C PHE A 405 -12.22 -11.91 23.56
N ALA A 406 -11.40 -12.52 24.42
CA ALA A 406 -11.25 -12.07 25.80
C ALA A 406 -10.79 -10.60 25.87
N TYR A 407 -9.80 -10.24 25.04
CA TYR A 407 -9.36 -8.85 24.89
C TYR A 407 -10.50 -7.94 24.38
N LEU A 408 -11.19 -8.31 23.29
CA LEU A 408 -12.28 -7.50 22.71
C LEU A 408 -13.42 -7.28 23.70
N PHE A 409 -13.85 -8.32 24.42
CA PHE A 409 -14.88 -8.20 25.45
C PHE A 409 -14.42 -7.37 26.65
N SER A 410 -13.13 -7.43 27.01
CA SER A 410 -12.58 -6.55 28.06
C SER A 410 -12.69 -5.07 27.68
N MET A 411 -12.39 -4.72 26.42
CA MET A 411 -12.52 -3.34 25.91
C MET A 411 -13.98 -2.89 25.87
N LEU A 412 -14.89 -3.76 25.43
CA LEU A 412 -16.33 -3.49 25.51
C LEU A 412 -16.78 -3.25 26.96
N GLY A 413 -16.27 -4.03 27.90
CA GLY A 413 -16.53 -3.87 29.33
C GLY A 413 -16.11 -2.49 29.86
N VAL A 414 -14.94 -1.99 29.45
CA VAL A 414 -14.48 -0.64 29.78
C VAL A 414 -15.44 0.42 29.21
N GLY A 415 -15.83 0.28 27.94
CA GLY A 415 -16.79 1.18 27.30
C GLY A 415 -18.15 1.25 28.01
N VAL A 416 -18.72 0.09 28.37
CA VAL A 416 -19.99 0.00 29.10
C VAL A 416 -19.88 0.59 30.51
N TYR A 417 -18.75 0.39 31.19
CA TYR A 417 -18.51 0.93 32.52
C TYR A 417 -18.57 2.47 32.54
N PHE A 418 -17.89 3.13 31.59
CA PHE A 418 -17.88 4.59 31.48
C PHE A 418 -19.17 5.16 30.85
N ALA A 419 -19.84 4.42 29.96
CA ALA A 419 -21.13 4.84 29.38
C ALA A 419 -22.19 5.17 30.45
N ARG A 420 -22.18 4.45 31.59
CA ARG A 420 -23.09 4.69 32.72
C ARG A 420 -22.84 6.02 33.45
N ARG A 421 -21.71 6.68 33.20
CA ARG A 421 -21.31 7.95 33.81
C ARG A 421 -21.60 9.17 32.93
N ASN A 422 -21.79 8.99 31.62
CA ASN A 422 -22.07 10.08 30.69
C ASN A 422 -23.52 10.57 30.82
N ARG A 423 -23.74 11.70 31.52
CA ARG A 423 -25.08 12.28 31.70
C ARG A 423 -25.29 13.56 30.88
N THR A 424 -24.21 14.27 30.55
CA THR A 424 -24.23 15.52 29.79
C THR A 424 -23.37 15.44 28.53
N THR A 425 -23.48 16.42 27.63
CA THR A 425 -22.57 16.53 26.48
C THR A 425 -21.15 16.90 26.90
N ASP A 426 -20.99 17.61 28.03
CA ASP A 426 -19.65 17.92 28.57
C ASP A 426 -18.93 16.66 29.05
N ASP A 427 -19.64 15.77 29.75
CA ASP A 427 -19.11 14.45 30.11
C ASP A 427 -18.70 13.66 28.85
N TYR A 428 -19.56 13.69 27.83
CA TYR A 428 -19.37 12.91 26.60
C TYR A 428 -18.24 13.46 25.70
N PHE A 429 -18.06 14.79 25.62
CA PHE A 429 -17.10 15.45 24.74
C PHE A 429 -15.78 15.84 25.43
N ARG A 430 -15.81 16.24 26.70
CA ARG A 430 -14.63 16.77 27.43
C ARG A 430 -14.21 15.92 28.62
N GLY A 431 -15.00 14.91 29.00
CA GLY A 431 -14.69 14.02 30.12
C GLY A 431 -14.63 14.76 31.46
N GLY A 432 -15.40 15.85 31.59
CA GLY A 432 -15.44 16.69 32.79
C GLY A 432 -14.11 17.36 33.17
N SER A 433 -13.15 17.45 32.24
CA SER A 433 -11.82 18.07 32.43
C SER A 433 -10.97 17.51 33.59
N GLN A 434 -11.15 16.24 33.95
CA GLN A 434 -10.51 15.60 35.10
C GLN A 434 -9.56 14.45 34.76
N ILE A 435 -9.19 14.30 33.48
CA ILE A 435 -8.29 13.24 33.03
C ILE A 435 -6.85 13.51 33.51
N PRO A 436 -6.14 12.50 34.04
CA PRO A 436 -4.74 12.66 34.40
C PRO A 436 -3.85 12.81 33.16
N TRP A 437 -2.83 13.67 33.26
CA TRP A 437 -1.97 14.06 32.13
C TRP A 437 -1.31 12.88 31.39
N TRP A 438 -0.93 11.82 32.10
CA TRP A 438 -0.27 10.66 31.50
C TRP A 438 -1.25 9.82 30.67
N ALA A 439 -2.51 9.67 31.10
CA ALA A 439 -3.54 8.98 30.34
C ALA A 439 -3.96 9.80 29.11
N ALA A 440 -4.11 11.13 29.28
CA ALA A 440 -4.31 12.03 28.16
C ALA A 440 -3.14 11.96 27.16
N GLY A 441 -1.90 11.88 27.64
CA GLY A 441 -0.70 11.75 26.81
C GLY A 441 -0.65 10.44 26.03
N CYS A 442 -0.91 9.31 26.70
CA CYS A 442 -1.06 8.01 26.03
C CYS A 442 -2.21 8.01 25.02
N SER A 443 -3.30 8.72 25.30
CA SER A 443 -4.42 8.82 24.36
C SER A 443 -4.13 9.71 23.16
N ILE A 444 -3.38 10.81 23.30
CA ILE A 444 -2.86 11.57 22.15
C ILE A 444 -1.97 10.65 21.31
N PHE A 445 -1.05 9.94 21.97
CA PHE A 445 -0.14 9.01 21.31
C PHE A 445 -0.88 7.88 20.58
N ALA A 446 -1.80 7.18 21.22
CA ALA A 446 -2.61 6.12 20.62
C ALA A 446 -3.54 6.61 19.51
N THR A 447 -3.96 7.88 19.56
CA THR A 447 -4.73 8.49 18.47
C THR A 447 -3.85 8.70 17.24
N MET A 448 -2.59 9.09 17.44
CA MET A 448 -1.65 9.25 16.34
C MET A 448 -1.12 7.90 15.84
N LEU A 449 -0.95 6.94 16.76
CA LEU A 449 -0.54 5.57 16.50
C LEU A 449 -1.75 4.73 16.10
N SER A 450 -2.06 4.76 14.81
CA SER A 450 -3.16 4.00 14.21
C SER A 450 -2.68 2.66 13.61
N SER A 451 -3.59 1.87 13.01
CA SER A 451 -3.20 0.72 12.18
C SER A 451 -2.26 1.10 11.03
N VAL A 452 -2.31 2.36 10.55
CA VAL A 452 -1.32 2.90 9.59
C VAL A 452 0.09 2.86 10.17
N THR A 453 0.24 3.17 11.46
CA THR A 453 1.54 3.10 12.14
C THR A 453 1.91 1.66 12.49
N PHE A 454 0.96 0.86 13.00
CA PHE A 454 1.25 -0.49 13.45
C PHE A 454 1.57 -1.48 12.32
N THR A 455 0.88 -1.35 11.18
CA THR A 455 1.05 -2.25 10.04
C THR A 455 1.70 -1.55 8.85
N GLY A 456 1.28 -0.32 8.54
CA GLY A 456 1.78 0.42 7.38
C GLY A 456 3.26 0.82 7.50
N ILE A 457 3.72 1.33 8.65
CA ILE A 457 5.14 1.71 8.83
C ILE A 457 6.07 0.49 8.73
N PRO A 458 5.84 -0.64 9.45
CA PRO A 458 6.66 -1.82 9.26
C PRO A 458 6.68 -2.32 7.82
N SER A 459 5.53 -2.29 7.13
CA SER A 459 5.43 -2.70 5.72
C SER A 459 6.20 -1.75 4.79
N LYS A 460 6.12 -0.44 5.03
CA LYS A 460 6.88 0.58 4.28
C LYS A 460 8.39 0.42 4.51
N SER A 461 8.82 0.20 5.74
CA SER A 461 10.24 -0.03 6.07
C SER A 461 10.74 -1.39 5.56
N TYR A 462 9.89 -2.43 5.58
CA TYR A 462 10.16 -3.71 4.94
C TYR A 462 10.38 -3.57 3.44
N ALA A 463 9.53 -2.80 2.75
CA ALA A 463 9.65 -2.54 1.32
C ALA A 463 10.80 -1.59 0.96
N GLN A 464 11.12 -0.64 1.84
CA GLN A 464 12.03 0.47 1.56
C GLN A 464 13.14 0.58 2.62
N ASP A 465 13.15 1.64 3.42
CA ASP A 465 14.20 1.96 4.39
C ASP A 465 13.63 2.81 5.54
N TRP A 466 14.50 3.47 6.31
CA TRP A 466 14.13 4.29 7.47
C TRP A 466 13.91 5.77 7.13
N THR A 467 13.95 6.20 5.86
CA THR A 467 13.83 7.61 5.50
C THR A 467 12.54 8.24 6.05
N TYR A 468 11.44 7.48 6.05
CA TYR A 468 10.16 7.95 6.60
C TYR A 468 10.18 8.22 8.11
N SER A 469 11.15 7.68 8.86
CA SER A 469 11.28 7.91 10.30
C SER A 469 11.57 9.37 10.64
N ILE A 470 12.24 10.10 9.73
CA ILE A 470 12.49 11.54 9.86
C ILE A 470 11.20 12.32 10.07
N GLY A 471 10.11 11.91 9.41
CA GLY A 471 8.81 12.53 9.57
C GLY A 471 8.32 12.49 11.02
N ASN A 472 8.46 11.35 11.69
CA ASN A 472 8.11 11.20 13.10
C ASN A 472 9.07 11.97 14.02
N PHE A 473 10.35 12.06 13.69
CA PHE A 473 11.31 12.86 14.46
C PHE A 473 11.06 14.38 14.40
N THR A 474 10.20 14.85 13.50
CA THR A 474 9.71 16.25 13.54
C THR A 474 8.60 16.50 14.57
N ILE A 475 8.00 15.45 15.15
CA ILE A 475 6.94 15.59 16.16
C ILE A 475 7.40 16.36 17.41
N PRO A 476 8.55 16.04 18.05
CA PRO A 476 9.05 16.83 19.17
C PRO A 476 9.25 18.32 18.84
N LEU A 477 9.67 18.65 17.62
CA LEU A 477 9.80 20.03 17.17
C LEU A 477 8.44 20.74 17.12
N VAL A 478 7.43 20.09 16.54
CA VAL A 478 6.07 20.65 16.47
C VAL A 478 5.38 20.68 17.84
N ALA A 479 5.73 19.77 18.75
CA ALA A 479 5.22 19.77 20.12
C ALA A 479 5.54 21.09 20.86
N PHE A 480 6.69 21.73 20.57
CA PHE A 480 6.97 23.08 21.08
C PHE A 480 5.90 24.08 20.63
N ILE A 481 5.57 24.09 19.33
CA ILE A 481 4.54 24.97 18.79
C ILE A 481 3.18 24.65 19.42
N ALA A 482 2.85 23.36 19.58
CA ALA A 482 1.60 22.94 20.21
C ALA A 482 1.49 23.43 21.67
N VAL A 483 2.55 23.29 22.46
CA VAL A 483 2.56 23.65 23.90
C VAL A 483 2.59 25.16 24.11
N TYR A 484 3.43 25.88 23.38
CA TYR A 484 3.68 27.30 23.65
C TYR A 484 2.82 28.25 22.82
N VAL A 485 2.25 27.78 21.70
CA VAL A 485 1.42 28.62 20.82
C VAL A 485 -0.01 28.10 20.81
N ALA A 486 -0.27 26.90 20.32
CA ALA A 486 -1.63 26.43 20.05
C ALA A 486 -2.47 26.15 21.30
N MET A 487 -1.93 25.43 22.28
CA MET A 487 -2.64 25.04 23.51
C MET A 487 -3.14 26.26 24.31
N PRO A 488 -2.34 27.32 24.52
CA PRO A 488 -2.81 28.55 25.16
C PRO A 488 -4.03 29.18 24.47
N PHE A 489 -4.08 29.22 23.14
CA PHE A 489 -5.25 29.73 22.42
C PHE A 489 -6.50 28.92 22.74
N PHE A 490 -6.45 27.61 22.58
CA PHE A 490 -7.63 26.74 22.74
C PHE A 490 -8.16 26.72 24.17
N ARG A 491 -7.27 26.68 25.17
CA ARG A 491 -7.68 26.68 26.57
C ARG A 491 -8.27 28.01 27.03
N ARG A 492 -7.86 29.14 26.43
CA ARG A 492 -8.44 30.46 26.75
C ARG A 492 -9.83 30.65 26.18
N ILE A 493 -10.10 30.16 24.97
CA ILE A 493 -11.42 30.30 24.34
C ILE A 493 -12.46 29.32 24.88
N ASP A 494 -12.04 28.39 25.77
CA ASP A 494 -12.81 27.28 26.34
C ASP A 494 -13.66 26.52 25.31
N ALA A 495 -13.11 26.34 24.11
CA ALA A 495 -13.85 25.81 22.98
C ALA A 495 -14.09 24.30 23.13
N THR A 496 -15.29 23.87 22.74
CA THR A 496 -15.61 22.45 22.57
C THR A 496 -15.14 21.96 21.21
N SER A 497 -15.18 22.82 20.18
CA SER A 497 -14.62 22.57 18.85
C SER A 497 -13.48 23.53 18.54
N ALA A 498 -12.36 23.02 18.01
CA ALA A 498 -11.24 23.81 17.52
C ALA A 498 -11.68 24.90 16.53
N TYR A 499 -12.75 24.65 15.78
CA TYR A 499 -13.24 25.56 14.74
C TYR A 499 -14.03 26.76 15.29
N GLU A 500 -14.38 26.77 16.58
CA GLU A 500 -14.87 27.98 17.26
C GLU A 500 -13.84 29.12 17.21
N TYR A 501 -12.55 28.78 17.23
CA TYR A 501 -11.48 29.74 16.98
C TYR A 501 -11.65 30.45 15.64
N LEU A 502 -11.90 29.69 14.56
CA LEU A 502 -12.05 30.24 13.21
C LEU A 502 -13.26 31.18 13.11
N GLU A 503 -14.32 30.92 13.86
CA GLU A 503 -15.45 31.85 13.92
C GLU A 503 -15.11 33.13 14.66
N LYS A 504 -14.49 33.02 15.85
CA LYS A 504 -14.05 34.21 16.61
C LYS A 504 -13.04 35.05 15.82
N ARG A 505 -12.15 34.38 15.08
CA ARG A 505 -11.10 35.04 14.29
C ARG A 505 -11.61 35.60 12.95
N PHE A 506 -12.57 34.94 12.33
CA PHE A 506 -13.08 35.28 11.02
C PHE A 506 -14.61 35.37 11.03
N ASN A 507 -15.30 34.29 10.69
CA ASN A 507 -16.76 34.22 10.74
C ASN A 507 -17.26 32.77 10.71
N ARG A 508 -18.58 32.60 10.78
CA ARG A 508 -19.25 31.29 10.78
C ARG A 508 -18.95 30.46 9.52
N ILE A 509 -18.79 31.07 8.34
CA ILE A 509 -18.54 30.35 7.09
C ILE A 509 -17.17 29.65 7.15
N VAL A 510 -16.14 30.36 7.64
CA VAL A 510 -14.79 29.78 7.79
C VAL A 510 -14.81 28.64 8.83
N ARG A 511 -15.59 28.76 9.90
CA ARG A 511 -15.81 27.67 10.86
C ARG A 511 -16.45 26.44 10.22
N TRP A 512 -17.51 26.61 9.41
CA TRP A 512 -18.16 25.49 8.72
C TRP A 512 -17.24 24.81 7.72
N PHE A 513 -16.47 25.59 6.95
CA PHE A 513 -15.46 25.03 6.06
C PHE A 513 -14.44 24.19 6.84
N GLY A 514 -13.91 24.73 7.94
CA GLY A 514 -12.91 24.03 8.73
C GLY A 514 -13.43 22.73 9.35
N SER A 515 -14.63 22.78 9.92
CA SER A 515 -15.32 21.62 10.50
C SER A 515 -15.66 20.56 9.45
N LEU A 516 -16.08 20.97 8.25
CA LEU A 516 -16.36 20.04 7.14
C LEU A 516 -15.07 19.39 6.62
N SER A 517 -14.00 20.16 6.41
CA SER A 517 -12.71 19.63 5.95
C SER A 517 -12.16 18.58 6.93
N PHE A 518 -12.21 18.88 8.23
CA PHE A 518 -11.88 17.91 9.29
C PHE A 518 -12.76 16.66 9.26
N SER A 519 -14.08 16.84 9.11
CA SER A 519 -15.02 15.72 9.07
C SER A 519 -14.76 14.78 7.90
N LEU A 520 -14.45 15.35 6.72
CA LEU A 520 -14.08 14.57 5.53
C LEU A 520 -12.76 13.84 5.70
N PHE A 521 -11.72 14.53 6.23
CA PHE A 521 -10.44 13.90 6.55
C PHE A 521 -10.63 12.67 7.45
N HIS A 522 -11.35 12.81 8.56
CA HIS A 522 -11.55 11.70 9.50
C HIS A 522 -12.39 10.57 8.90
N LEU A 523 -13.34 10.88 8.02
CA LEU A 523 -14.11 9.87 7.30
C LEU A 523 -13.21 9.00 6.41
N PHE A 524 -12.33 9.60 5.62
CA PHE A 524 -11.36 8.86 4.80
C PHE A 524 -10.26 8.18 5.64
N ARG A 525 -9.82 8.82 6.73
CA ARG A 525 -8.88 8.20 7.68
C ARG A 525 -9.44 6.92 8.27
N MET A 526 -10.71 6.90 8.65
CA MET A 526 -11.38 5.68 9.12
C MET A 526 -11.39 4.60 8.04
N ALA A 527 -11.66 4.95 6.78
CA ALA A 527 -11.65 4.00 5.67
C ALA A 527 -10.28 3.31 5.50
N VAL A 528 -9.19 4.07 5.51
CA VAL A 528 -7.83 3.53 5.41
C VAL A 528 -7.50 2.62 6.61
N VAL A 529 -7.79 3.08 7.83
CA VAL A 529 -7.53 2.32 9.07
C VAL A 529 -8.33 1.03 9.10
N MET A 530 -9.59 1.07 8.68
CA MET A 530 -10.46 -0.11 8.59
C MET A 530 -9.89 -1.14 7.62
N SER A 531 -9.46 -0.69 6.45
CA SER A 531 -8.91 -1.55 5.39
C SER A 531 -7.62 -2.24 5.81
N LEU A 532 -6.66 -1.51 6.38
CA LEU A 532 -5.42 -2.09 6.92
C LEU A 532 -5.70 -3.15 7.99
N THR A 533 -6.67 -2.90 8.85
CA THR A 533 -7.04 -3.82 9.93
C THR A 533 -7.74 -5.06 9.37
N GLY A 534 -8.62 -4.89 8.37
CA GLY A 534 -9.27 -5.98 7.67
C GLY A 534 -8.27 -6.87 6.92
N LEU A 535 -7.32 -6.26 6.21
CA LEU A 535 -6.21 -6.95 5.56
C LEU A 535 -5.40 -7.76 6.57
N ALA A 536 -5.02 -7.15 7.70
CA ALA A 536 -4.28 -7.83 8.76
C ALA A 536 -5.02 -9.05 9.33
N LEU A 537 -6.31 -8.90 9.66
CA LEU A 537 -7.11 -10.00 10.21
C LEU A 537 -7.34 -11.13 9.20
N SER A 538 -7.52 -10.79 7.92
CA SER A 538 -7.76 -11.79 6.87
C SER A 538 -6.57 -12.72 6.65
N VAL A 539 -5.34 -12.31 7.00
CA VAL A 539 -4.17 -13.17 6.93
C VAL A 539 -4.18 -14.23 8.03
N ALA A 540 -4.66 -13.85 9.23
CA ALA A 540 -4.71 -14.73 10.39
C ALA A 540 -5.94 -15.63 10.44
N THR A 541 -7.03 -15.27 9.75
CA THR A 541 -8.32 -15.95 9.85
C THR A 541 -8.85 -16.39 8.48
N PRO A 542 -9.85 -17.28 8.42
CA PRO A 542 -10.52 -17.64 7.17
C PRO A 542 -11.37 -16.52 6.54
N LEU A 543 -11.46 -15.35 7.18
CA LEU A 543 -12.28 -14.24 6.70
C LEU A 543 -11.64 -13.60 5.47
N THR A 544 -12.46 -13.22 4.49
CA THR A 544 -11.99 -12.33 3.44
C THR A 544 -11.64 -10.95 4.02
N PRO A 545 -10.75 -10.17 3.38
CA PRO A 545 -10.46 -8.79 3.80
C PRO A 545 -11.72 -7.94 4.03
N SER A 546 -12.72 -8.04 3.15
CA SER A 546 -14.00 -7.34 3.27
C SER A 546 -14.84 -7.81 4.47
N GLN A 547 -14.90 -9.12 4.72
CA GLN A 547 -15.58 -9.66 5.91
C GLN A 547 -14.91 -9.20 7.20
N ALA A 548 -13.57 -9.14 7.21
CA ALA A 548 -12.80 -8.63 8.33
C ALA A 548 -13.05 -7.14 8.60
N VAL A 549 -13.15 -6.31 7.55
CA VAL A 549 -13.56 -4.90 7.67
C VAL A 549 -14.96 -4.79 8.27
N LEU A 550 -15.94 -5.55 7.79
CA LEU A 550 -17.31 -5.52 8.32
C LEU A 550 -17.38 -5.91 9.80
N LEU A 551 -16.67 -6.97 10.20
CA LEU A 551 -16.59 -7.41 11.59
C LEU A 551 -15.98 -6.31 12.47
N MET A 552 -14.86 -5.72 12.04
CA MET A 552 -14.17 -4.69 12.81
C MET A 552 -15.01 -3.40 12.91
N GLY A 553 -15.62 -2.98 11.80
CA GLY A 553 -16.53 -1.86 11.77
C GLY A 553 -17.70 -2.04 12.73
N GLY A 554 -18.36 -3.20 12.69
CA GLY A 554 -19.46 -3.53 13.59
C GLY A 554 -19.04 -3.47 15.07
N LEU A 555 -17.92 -4.10 15.43
CA LEU A 555 -17.40 -4.08 16.80
C LEU A 555 -17.06 -2.65 17.25
N SER A 556 -16.42 -1.86 16.38
CA SER A 556 -16.03 -0.49 16.69
C SER A 556 -17.23 0.42 16.91
N ILE A 557 -18.24 0.33 16.06
CA ILE A 557 -19.47 1.10 16.19
C ILE A 557 -20.14 0.85 17.55
N VAL A 558 -20.30 -0.42 17.95
CA VAL A 558 -21.03 -0.80 19.18
C VAL A 558 -20.44 -0.15 20.43
N TYR A 559 -19.12 -0.21 20.64
CA TYR A 559 -18.53 0.32 21.87
C TYR A 559 -18.39 1.85 21.84
N CYS A 560 -18.11 2.43 20.67
CA CYS A 560 -17.85 3.86 20.54
C CYS A 560 -19.09 4.72 20.75
N THR A 561 -20.25 4.25 20.25
CA THR A 561 -21.52 4.98 20.40
C THR A 561 -21.93 5.15 21.87
N LEU A 562 -21.41 4.31 22.78
CA LEU A 562 -21.78 4.30 24.19
C LEU A 562 -20.79 5.04 25.12
N GLY A 563 -19.48 4.93 24.86
CA GLY A 563 -18.43 5.24 25.85
C GLY A 563 -18.08 6.72 26.09
N GLY A 564 -18.21 7.61 25.10
CA GLY A 564 -17.74 9.01 25.22
C GLY A 564 -16.21 9.14 25.35
N ILE A 565 -15.70 10.38 25.45
CA ILE A 565 -14.25 10.65 25.41
C ILE A 565 -13.47 10.03 26.58
N GLU A 566 -14.06 9.95 27.78
CA GLU A 566 -13.40 9.34 28.96
C GLU A 566 -13.13 7.85 28.72
N ALA A 567 -14.09 7.12 28.15
CA ALA A 567 -13.89 5.71 27.80
C ALA A 567 -12.76 5.55 26.78
N VAL A 568 -12.77 6.39 25.73
CA VAL A 568 -11.75 6.38 24.67
C VAL A 568 -10.36 6.55 25.27
N ILE A 569 -10.15 7.54 26.15
CA ILE A 569 -8.84 7.81 26.75
C ILE A 569 -8.32 6.61 27.57
N TRP A 570 -9.21 5.96 28.34
CA TRP A 570 -8.80 4.82 29.15
C TRP A 570 -8.53 3.57 28.33
N THR A 571 -9.33 3.30 27.29
CA THR A 571 -9.03 2.22 26.35
C THR A 571 -7.70 2.48 25.66
N ASP A 572 -7.48 3.68 25.12
CA ASP A 572 -6.23 4.07 24.43
C ASP A 572 -4.98 3.83 25.31
N THR A 573 -5.10 4.13 26.61
CA THR A 573 -4.01 3.95 27.56
C THR A 573 -3.64 2.48 27.76
N ILE A 574 -4.64 1.59 27.87
CA ILE A 574 -4.41 0.13 27.98
C ILE A 574 -3.83 -0.39 26.65
N GLN A 575 -4.39 0.06 25.54
CA GLN A 575 -4.02 -0.36 24.19
C GLN A 575 -2.58 0.01 23.85
N THR A 576 -2.12 1.20 24.26
CA THR A 576 -0.73 1.64 24.09
C THR A 576 0.27 0.63 24.65
N VAL A 577 0.00 0.09 25.85
CA VAL A 577 0.90 -0.88 26.51
C VAL A 577 0.91 -2.21 25.78
N VAL A 578 -0.28 -2.74 25.44
CA VAL A 578 -0.42 -4.01 24.71
C VAL A 578 0.30 -3.94 23.36
N LEU A 579 0.12 -2.82 22.67
CA LEU A 579 0.67 -2.61 21.33
C LEU A 579 2.19 -2.53 21.31
N LEU A 580 2.78 -1.67 22.16
CA LEU A 580 4.24 -1.48 22.20
C LEU A 580 4.94 -2.73 22.73
N GLY A 581 4.38 -3.37 23.76
CA GLY A 581 4.92 -4.63 24.28
C GLY A 581 4.86 -5.74 23.23
N GLY A 582 3.76 -5.81 22.48
CA GLY A 582 3.59 -6.77 21.41
C GLY A 582 4.54 -6.56 20.23
N ALA A 583 4.72 -5.31 19.80
CA ALA A 583 5.67 -4.92 18.77
C ALA A 583 7.12 -5.26 19.19
N PHE A 584 7.48 -5.01 20.46
CA PHE A 584 8.79 -5.35 21.01
C PHE A 584 9.05 -6.86 21.03
N LEU A 585 8.05 -7.66 21.41
CA LEU A 585 8.18 -9.11 21.36
C LEU A 585 8.35 -9.61 19.91
N ALA A 586 7.59 -9.06 18.97
CA ALA A 586 7.64 -9.46 17.58
C ALA A 586 9.04 -9.21 16.97
N ILE A 587 9.64 -8.04 17.20
CA ILE A 587 10.99 -7.75 16.70
C ILE A 587 12.05 -8.69 17.30
N VAL A 588 11.93 -9.03 18.59
CA VAL A 588 12.84 -9.99 19.24
C VAL A 588 12.75 -11.37 18.58
N LEU A 589 11.54 -11.86 18.31
CA LEU A 589 11.34 -13.16 17.66
C LEU A 589 11.86 -13.17 16.22
N MET A 590 11.63 -12.12 15.44
CA MET A 590 12.17 -12.01 14.07
C MET A 590 13.69 -12.06 14.07
N VAL A 591 14.33 -11.25 14.92
CA VAL A 591 15.78 -11.17 15.00
C VAL A 591 16.41 -12.48 15.45
N LEU A 592 15.77 -13.20 16.39
CA LEU A 592 16.22 -14.53 16.79
C LEU A 592 15.97 -15.60 15.71
N GLY A 593 14.97 -15.40 14.86
CA GLY A 593 14.62 -16.28 13.75
C GLY A 593 15.43 -16.04 12.47
N THR A 594 16.14 -14.92 12.34
CA THR A 594 17.06 -14.67 11.22
C THR A 594 18.31 -15.55 11.33
N ASP A 595 18.88 -15.98 10.20
CA ASP A 595 20.15 -16.72 10.20
C ASP A 595 21.25 -15.91 10.91
N GLY A 596 22.00 -16.55 11.82
CA GLY A 596 22.99 -15.87 12.65
C GLY A 596 22.41 -15.01 13.78
N GLY A 597 21.09 -15.03 14.00
CA GLY A 597 20.40 -14.31 15.07
C GLY A 597 20.59 -12.79 14.98
N PHE A 598 20.88 -12.15 16.12
CA PHE A 598 21.10 -10.70 16.17
C PHE A 598 22.25 -10.23 15.26
N GLY A 599 23.37 -10.97 15.22
CA GLY A 599 24.53 -10.61 14.40
C GLY A 599 24.17 -10.63 12.92
N GLY A 600 23.64 -11.75 12.43
CA GLY A 600 23.23 -11.87 11.03
C GLY A 600 22.09 -10.92 10.64
N SER A 601 21.16 -10.63 11.55
CA SER A 601 20.12 -9.63 11.30
C SER A 601 20.68 -8.22 11.14
N LEU A 602 21.72 -7.85 11.89
CA LEU A 602 22.36 -6.54 11.79
C LEU A 602 23.21 -6.43 10.53
N ASP A 603 24.01 -7.46 10.24
CA ASP A 603 24.84 -7.54 9.03
C ASP A 603 23.95 -7.42 7.78
N HIS A 604 22.86 -8.19 7.73
CA HIS A 604 21.89 -8.10 6.64
C HIS A 604 21.24 -6.71 6.52
N ALA A 605 20.88 -6.08 7.64
CA ALA A 605 20.28 -4.75 7.62
C ALA A 605 21.23 -3.68 7.04
N ILE A 606 22.54 -3.84 7.24
CA ILE A 606 23.58 -2.97 6.68
C ILE A 606 23.78 -3.27 5.20
N ASP A 607 23.95 -4.54 4.84
CA ASP A 607 24.23 -4.97 3.46
C ASP A 607 23.06 -4.64 2.51
N ALA A 608 21.82 -4.79 2.99
CA ALA A 608 20.62 -4.42 2.24
C ALA A 608 20.21 -2.94 2.40
N ASP A 609 21.05 -2.12 3.07
CA ASP A 609 20.86 -0.67 3.29
C ASP A 609 19.49 -0.27 3.86
N LYS A 610 18.94 -1.13 4.74
CA LYS A 610 17.58 -0.99 5.30
C LYS A 610 17.46 0.11 6.34
N MET A 611 18.59 0.60 6.85
CA MET A 611 18.66 1.63 7.91
C MET A 611 18.94 3.03 7.36
N ARG A 612 18.91 3.24 6.04
CA ARG A 612 19.06 4.56 5.45
C ARG A 612 17.96 5.50 5.94
N ILE A 613 18.35 6.67 6.48
CA ILE A 613 17.41 7.69 7.02
C ILE A 613 17.31 8.94 6.14
N ALA A 614 18.16 9.08 5.13
CA ALA A 614 18.23 10.30 4.32
C ALA A 614 18.66 9.99 2.89
N ASN A 615 17.89 10.52 1.93
CA ASN A 615 18.29 10.62 0.53
C ASN A 615 18.55 12.09 0.19
N LEU A 616 19.75 12.43 -0.28
CA LEU A 616 20.19 13.84 -0.44
C LEU A 616 19.93 14.45 -1.82
N HIS A 617 19.18 13.78 -2.71
CA HIS A 617 18.80 14.35 -4.00
C HIS A 617 17.77 15.48 -3.82
N PHE A 618 17.66 16.37 -4.82
CA PHE A 618 16.78 17.55 -4.77
C PHE A 618 15.49 17.40 -5.60
N SER A 619 15.07 16.17 -5.90
CA SER A 619 13.85 15.91 -6.68
C SER A 619 12.62 15.73 -5.77
N PRO A 620 11.49 16.42 -6.05
CA PRO A 620 10.22 16.23 -5.34
C PRO A 620 9.35 15.09 -5.89
N THR A 621 9.72 14.48 -7.02
CA THR A 621 8.93 13.46 -7.74
C THR A 621 9.60 12.09 -7.79
N HIS A 622 10.82 11.99 -7.25
CA HIS A 622 11.59 10.75 -7.26
C HIS A 622 10.93 9.67 -6.39
N ALA A 623 11.03 8.40 -6.81
CA ALA A 623 10.42 7.26 -6.10
C ALA A 623 10.98 7.09 -4.68
N GLN A 624 12.29 7.30 -4.52
CA GLN A 624 12.91 7.48 -3.19
C GLN A 624 12.66 8.92 -2.71
N ILE A 625 12.12 9.06 -1.51
CA ILE A 625 11.80 10.37 -0.95
C ILE A 625 13.08 11.11 -0.52
N ALA A 626 13.22 12.37 -0.96
CA ALA A 626 14.33 13.23 -0.55
C ALA A 626 14.18 13.69 0.91
N LEU A 627 15.32 13.91 1.58
CA LEU A 627 15.36 14.40 2.96
C LEU A 627 14.59 15.73 3.12
N TRP A 628 14.77 16.67 2.19
CA TRP A 628 14.10 17.97 2.28
C TRP A 628 12.57 17.85 2.10
N VAL A 629 12.13 16.94 1.20
CA VAL A 629 10.71 16.67 0.92
C VAL A 629 10.02 16.18 2.19
N ILE A 630 10.63 15.20 2.87
CA ILE A 630 10.05 14.66 4.10
C ILE A 630 10.12 15.64 5.27
N VAL A 631 11.23 16.37 5.46
CA VAL A 631 11.34 17.35 6.56
C VAL A 631 10.29 18.46 6.40
N VAL A 632 10.22 19.06 5.21
CA VAL A 632 9.27 20.15 4.93
C VAL A 632 7.83 19.65 4.98
N GLY A 633 7.55 18.50 4.37
CA GLY A 633 6.22 17.89 4.37
C GLY A 633 5.75 17.47 5.75
N ALA A 634 6.61 16.82 6.54
CA ALA A 634 6.27 16.33 7.87
C ALA A 634 6.05 17.47 8.88
N ILE A 635 6.81 18.58 8.79
CA ILE A 635 6.53 19.77 9.61
C ILE A 635 5.13 20.30 9.33
N GLY A 636 4.71 20.40 8.06
CA GLY A 636 3.36 20.84 7.70
C GLY A 636 2.26 19.88 8.18
N GLN A 637 2.47 18.57 7.99
CA GLN A 637 1.57 17.50 8.47
C GLN A 637 1.39 17.54 9.99
N ASN A 638 2.50 17.54 10.72
CA ASN A 638 2.48 17.60 12.17
C ASN A 638 1.89 18.93 12.62
N LEU A 639 2.28 20.08 12.04
CA LEU A 639 1.69 21.37 12.41
C LEU A 639 0.17 21.35 12.29
N SER A 640 -0.38 20.85 11.19
CA SER A 640 -1.82 20.73 10.99
C SER A 640 -2.46 19.78 12.02
N SER A 641 -1.85 18.63 12.27
CA SER A 641 -2.34 17.62 13.22
C SER A 641 -2.38 18.13 14.67
N TYR A 642 -1.43 18.96 15.09
CA TYR A 642 -1.39 19.45 16.47
C TYR A 642 -2.17 20.76 16.69
N THR A 643 -2.52 21.48 15.62
CA THR A 643 -3.13 22.80 15.72
C THR A 643 -4.56 22.88 15.19
N ALA A 644 -4.95 21.99 14.28
CA ALA A 644 -6.23 22.08 13.58
C ALA A 644 -7.07 20.80 13.63
N ASP A 645 -6.46 19.65 13.94
CA ASP A 645 -7.16 18.37 14.12
C ASP A 645 -7.88 18.37 15.48
N GLN A 646 -9.22 18.37 15.42
CA GLN A 646 -10.07 18.34 16.60
C GLN A 646 -9.83 17.10 17.48
N ALA A 647 -9.40 15.96 16.93
CA ALA A 647 -9.09 14.77 17.73
C ALA A 647 -7.93 15.02 18.70
N VAL A 648 -6.93 15.81 18.29
CA VAL A 648 -5.80 16.17 19.14
C VAL A 648 -6.17 17.35 20.05
N VAL A 649 -6.76 18.40 19.48
CA VAL A 649 -7.13 19.62 20.22
C VAL A 649 -8.11 19.33 21.36
N GLN A 650 -9.08 18.44 21.15
CA GLN A 650 -10.05 18.03 22.17
C GLN A 650 -9.36 17.48 23.42
N ARG A 651 -8.23 16.76 23.27
CA ARG A 651 -7.47 16.21 24.40
C ARG A 651 -6.74 17.27 25.21
N TYR A 652 -6.40 18.41 24.61
CA TYR A 652 -5.85 19.56 25.34
C TYR A 652 -6.83 20.11 26.38
N MET A 653 -8.13 19.90 26.16
CA MET A 653 -9.22 20.40 27.00
C MET A 653 -9.68 19.39 28.07
N THR A 654 -9.11 18.19 28.11
CA THR A 654 -9.54 17.11 29.03
C THR A 654 -8.84 17.12 30.40
N THR A 655 -7.75 17.89 30.53
CA THR A 655 -6.99 18.02 31.78
C THR A 655 -7.37 19.29 32.55
N ALA A 656 -7.24 19.23 33.88
CA ALA A 656 -7.68 20.31 34.76
C ALA A 656 -6.93 21.64 34.58
N SER A 657 -5.65 21.61 34.18
CA SER A 657 -4.84 22.83 34.01
C SER A 657 -4.02 22.83 32.72
N PRO A 658 -3.61 24.02 32.22
CA PRO A 658 -2.71 24.15 31.07
C PRO A 658 -1.36 23.45 31.28
N SER A 659 -0.81 23.45 32.50
CA SER A 659 0.44 22.76 32.81
C SER A 659 0.32 21.24 32.69
N LEU A 660 -0.83 20.68 33.05
CA LEU A 660 -1.13 19.27 32.87
C LEU A 660 -1.37 18.92 31.39
N ALA A 661 -2.00 19.82 30.62
CA ALA A 661 -2.14 19.67 29.17
C ALA A 661 -0.77 19.72 28.46
N ALA A 662 0.13 20.60 28.87
CA ALA A 662 1.48 20.63 28.33
C ALA A 662 2.21 19.30 28.60
N ARG A 663 2.08 18.73 29.80
CA ARG A 663 2.66 17.43 30.14
C ARG A 663 2.10 16.29 29.28
N SER A 664 0.82 16.30 28.92
CA SER A 664 0.25 15.26 28.04
C SER A 664 0.84 15.35 26.62
N ILE A 665 0.98 16.55 26.07
CA ILE A 665 1.62 16.76 24.75
C ILE A 665 3.08 16.30 24.78
N TRP A 666 3.85 16.66 25.81
CA TRP A 666 5.24 16.21 25.97
C TRP A 666 5.37 14.70 26.11
N THR A 667 4.45 14.06 26.84
CA THR A 667 4.43 12.60 26.98
C THR A 667 4.33 11.92 25.63
N ASN A 668 3.40 12.38 24.79
CA ASN A 668 3.24 11.89 23.43
C ASN A 668 4.50 12.12 22.57
N ALA A 669 5.10 13.32 22.63
CA ALA A 669 6.32 13.62 21.89
C ALA A 669 7.49 12.68 22.28
N VAL A 670 7.65 12.39 23.57
CA VAL A 670 8.69 11.48 24.06
C VAL A 670 8.40 10.02 23.66
N LEU A 671 7.16 9.55 23.78
CA LEU A 671 6.78 8.17 23.41
C LEU A 671 6.95 7.89 21.92
N THR A 672 6.82 8.93 21.08
CA THR A 672 7.00 8.81 19.62
C THR A 672 8.40 8.35 19.22
N ILE A 673 9.44 8.75 19.96
CA ILE A 673 10.84 8.43 19.62
C ILE A 673 11.11 6.91 19.68
N PRO A 674 10.94 6.21 20.83
CA PRO A 674 11.17 4.77 20.89
C PRO A 674 10.17 3.99 20.04
N ALA A 675 8.92 4.45 19.92
CA ALA A 675 7.93 3.81 19.05
C ALA A 675 8.36 3.85 17.58
N THR A 676 8.93 4.96 17.10
CA THR A 676 9.46 5.08 15.74
C THR A 676 10.57 4.07 15.50
N LEU A 677 11.57 4.02 16.39
CA LEU A 677 12.66 3.04 16.27
C LEU A 677 12.13 1.60 16.27
N LEU A 678 11.11 1.32 17.09
CA LEU A 678 10.49 0.00 17.17
C LEU A 678 9.77 -0.40 15.87
N PHE A 679 8.88 0.44 15.32
CA PHE A 679 8.10 0.09 14.14
C PHE A 679 8.93 0.04 12.85
N PHE A 680 9.88 0.96 12.69
CA PHE A 680 10.84 0.86 11.57
C PHE A 680 11.79 -0.32 11.75
N GLY A 681 12.22 -0.61 12.99
CA GLY A 681 13.00 -1.79 13.31
C GLY A 681 12.29 -3.10 12.97
N ILE A 682 10.97 -3.18 13.16
CA ILE A 682 10.17 -4.34 12.72
C ILE A 682 10.27 -4.53 11.20
N GLY A 683 10.16 -3.47 10.41
CA GLY A 683 10.27 -3.57 8.95
C GLY A 683 11.62 -4.13 8.49
N THR A 684 12.71 -3.64 9.10
CA THR A 684 14.06 -4.18 8.87
C THR A 684 14.20 -5.63 9.33
N ALA A 685 13.65 -5.99 10.50
CA ALA A 685 13.72 -7.35 11.02
C ALA A 685 12.90 -8.34 10.18
N LEU A 686 11.72 -7.94 9.68
CA LEU A 686 10.93 -8.70 8.71
C LEU A 686 11.72 -8.97 7.43
N HIS A 687 12.47 -7.97 6.96
CA HIS A 687 13.30 -8.10 5.76
C HIS A 687 14.41 -9.13 5.95
N GLY A 688 15.08 -9.13 7.10
CA GLY A 688 16.06 -10.16 7.45
C GLY A 688 15.45 -11.54 7.60
N PHE A 689 14.32 -11.65 8.31
CA PHE A 689 13.67 -12.93 8.56
C PHE A 689 13.23 -13.62 7.26
N TYR A 690 12.54 -12.90 6.37
CA TYR A 690 12.07 -13.46 5.10
C TYR A 690 13.16 -13.57 4.02
N HIS A 691 14.28 -12.86 4.17
CA HIS A 691 15.46 -13.15 3.37
C HIS A 691 16.07 -14.51 3.74
N SER A 692 16.13 -14.85 5.03
CA SER A 692 16.55 -16.18 5.51
C SER A 692 15.54 -17.30 5.19
N HIS A 693 14.25 -16.96 5.09
CA HIS A 693 13.16 -17.92 4.91
C HIS A 693 12.23 -17.54 3.73
N PRO A 694 12.74 -17.46 2.49
CA PRO A 694 11.97 -16.97 1.35
C PRO A 694 10.77 -17.88 0.99
N GLU A 695 10.84 -19.18 1.31
CA GLU A 695 9.74 -20.13 1.14
C GLU A 695 8.54 -19.87 2.04
N ARG A 696 8.70 -19.10 3.13
CA ARG A 696 7.61 -18.76 4.06
C ARG A 696 6.83 -17.54 3.63
N LEU A 697 7.34 -16.77 2.67
CA LEU A 697 6.70 -15.55 2.18
C LEU A 697 5.74 -15.87 1.02
N SER A 698 4.45 -15.95 1.34
CA SER A 698 3.45 -16.31 0.33
C SER A 698 3.28 -15.23 -0.75
N PRO A 699 3.17 -15.60 -2.04
CA PRO A 699 2.89 -14.64 -3.12
C PRO A 699 1.44 -14.10 -3.11
N ALA A 700 0.55 -14.70 -2.30
CA ALA A 700 -0.85 -14.31 -2.22
C ALA A 700 -1.12 -13.10 -1.30
N ILE A 701 -0.11 -12.67 -0.52
CA ILE A 701 -0.25 -11.51 0.38
C ILE A 701 0.17 -10.21 -0.30
N THR A 702 -0.41 -9.10 0.17
CA THR A 702 0.07 -7.75 -0.18
C THR A 702 1.24 -7.35 0.71
N THR A 703 1.97 -6.30 0.31
CA THR A 703 3.07 -5.74 1.11
C THR A 703 2.58 -5.34 2.51
N ASP A 704 1.42 -4.68 2.61
CA ASP A 704 0.79 -4.29 3.88
C ASP A 704 0.38 -5.48 4.77
N GLN A 705 0.42 -6.71 4.25
CA GLN A 705 0.10 -7.94 4.98
C GLN A 705 1.34 -8.68 5.51
N VAL A 706 2.57 -8.22 5.20
CA VAL A 706 3.81 -8.93 5.58
C VAL A 706 3.98 -9.08 7.09
N PHE A 707 3.70 -8.02 7.86
CA PHE A 707 3.78 -8.10 9.32
C PHE A 707 2.64 -8.95 9.93
N PRO A 708 1.37 -8.77 9.52
CA PRO A 708 0.28 -9.69 9.88
C PRO A 708 0.57 -11.16 9.54
N LEU A 709 1.24 -11.44 8.42
CA LEU A 709 1.65 -12.79 8.03
C LEU A 709 2.61 -13.38 9.06
N PHE A 710 3.63 -12.63 9.45
CA PHE A 710 4.58 -13.06 10.48
C PHE A 710 3.85 -13.34 11.81
N ILE A 711 2.96 -12.44 12.24
CA ILE A 711 2.18 -12.61 13.47
C ILE A 711 1.33 -13.88 13.41
N ALA A 712 0.69 -14.15 12.27
CA ALA A 712 -0.22 -15.27 12.12
C ALA A 712 0.49 -16.63 12.04
N ARG A 713 1.66 -16.68 11.40
CA ARG A 713 2.35 -17.94 11.06
C ARG A 713 3.52 -18.27 11.96
N GLU A 714 4.31 -17.25 12.33
CA GLU A 714 5.61 -17.45 12.96
C GLU A 714 5.58 -17.22 14.48
N MET A 715 4.59 -16.49 14.99
CA MET A 715 4.48 -16.26 16.43
C MET A 715 3.87 -17.46 17.17
N PRO A 716 4.29 -17.73 18.41
CA PRO A 716 3.71 -18.80 19.22
C PRO A 716 2.20 -18.61 19.44
N ILE A 717 1.49 -19.74 19.55
CA ILE A 717 0.06 -19.75 19.86
C ILE A 717 -0.22 -19.03 21.19
N GLY A 718 -1.36 -18.33 21.26
CA GLY A 718 -1.70 -17.40 22.33
C GLY A 718 -1.10 -16.01 22.13
N LEU A 719 0.21 -15.92 21.88
CA LEU A 719 0.91 -14.65 21.64
C LEU A 719 0.46 -14.03 20.31
N ALA A 720 0.34 -14.83 19.25
CA ALA A 720 -0.25 -14.38 17.97
C ALA A 720 -1.64 -13.76 18.19
N GLY A 721 -2.50 -14.42 18.98
CA GLY A 721 -3.82 -13.91 19.39
C GLY A 721 -3.76 -12.57 20.10
N LEU A 722 -2.79 -12.38 20.99
CA LEU A 722 -2.57 -11.13 21.71
C LEU A 722 -2.07 -10.00 20.79
N ILE A 723 -1.17 -10.28 19.85
CA ILE A 723 -0.70 -9.27 18.90
C ILE A 723 -1.79 -8.88 17.92
N VAL A 724 -2.57 -9.84 17.41
CA VAL A 724 -3.76 -9.53 16.60
C VAL A 724 -4.73 -8.67 17.40
N ALA A 725 -4.96 -8.96 18.69
CA ALA A 725 -5.70 -8.06 19.57
C ALA A 725 -5.08 -6.65 19.65
N GLY A 726 -3.75 -6.52 19.66
CA GLY A 726 -3.03 -5.26 19.53
C GLY A 726 -3.30 -4.52 18.21
N VAL A 727 -3.29 -5.21 17.06
CA VAL A 727 -3.67 -4.62 15.77
C VAL A 727 -5.08 -4.02 15.85
N PHE A 728 -6.01 -4.76 16.44
CA PHE A 728 -7.38 -4.29 16.65
C PHE A 728 -7.42 -3.11 17.61
N ALA A 729 -6.61 -3.13 18.68
CA ALA A 729 -6.46 -2.05 19.62
C ALA A 729 -6.14 -0.72 18.92
N ALA A 730 -5.12 -0.73 18.07
CA ALA A 730 -4.68 0.46 17.33
C ALA A 730 -5.76 0.98 16.38
N ALA A 731 -6.46 0.06 15.69
CA ALA A 731 -7.58 0.39 14.82
C ALA A 731 -8.73 1.05 15.59
N GLN A 732 -9.12 0.39 16.69
CA GLN A 732 -10.22 0.79 17.57
C GLN A 732 -10.00 2.18 18.15
N SER A 733 -8.83 2.45 18.76
CA SER A 733 -8.44 3.79 19.26
C SER A 733 -8.70 4.87 18.20
N THR A 734 -8.20 4.67 16.98
CA THR A 734 -8.27 5.67 15.91
C THR A 734 -9.68 5.87 15.37
N VAL A 735 -10.40 4.77 15.15
CA VAL A 735 -11.78 4.79 14.67
C VAL A 735 -12.69 5.44 15.70
N SER A 736 -12.56 5.07 16.98
CA SER A 736 -13.35 5.67 18.07
C SER A 736 -13.12 7.16 18.21
N THR A 737 -11.86 7.57 18.10
CA THR A 737 -11.48 8.97 18.19
C THR A 737 -12.06 9.73 17.00
N SER A 738 -11.92 9.20 15.79
CA SER A 738 -12.44 9.83 14.57
C SER A 738 -13.95 10.00 14.63
N MET A 739 -14.70 8.94 14.97
CA MET A 739 -16.16 9.04 15.10
C MET A 739 -16.58 10.04 16.19
N ASN A 740 -15.94 10.01 17.37
CA ASN A 740 -16.29 10.89 18.48
C ASN A 740 -15.97 12.35 18.17
N SER A 741 -14.77 12.65 17.68
CA SER A 741 -14.33 14.02 17.40
C SER A 741 -15.09 14.61 16.21
N THR A 742 -15.40 13.83 15.17
CA THR A 742 -16.26 14.28 14.07
C THR A 742 -17.69 14.51 14.54
N ALA A 743 -18.28 13.63 15.36
CA ALA A 743 -19.61 13.89 15.94
C ALA A 743 -19.61 15.14 16.82
N THR A 744 -18.54 15.37 17.60
CA THR A 744 -18.37 16.56 18.43
C THR A 744 -18.33 17.83 17.57
N ALA A 745 -17.52 17.84 16.51
CA ALA A 745 -17.42 18.95 15.58
C ALA A 745 -18.79 19.22 14.89
N LEU A 746 -19.43 18.19 14.34
CA LEU A 746 -20.73 18.35 13.66
C LEU A 746 -21.82 18.90 14.59
N VAL A 747 -21.92 18.37 15.82
CA VAL A 747 -22.90 18.85 16.79
C VAL A 747 -22.62 20.29 17.19
N THR A 748 -21.36 20.61 17.47
CA THR A 748 -20.95 21.90 18.02
C THR A 748 -20.98 23.00 16.95
N ASP A 749 -20.61 22.69 15.71
CA ASP A 749 -20.40 23.67 14.64
C ASP A 749 -21.61 23.84 13.71
N PHE A 750 -22.46 22.81 13.61
CA PHE A 750 -23.65 22.86 12.76
C PHE A 750 -24.93 22.76 13.57
N PHE A 751 -25.11 21.69 14.36
CA PHE A 751 -26.40 21.44 15.01
C PHE A 751 -26.76 22.50 16.05
N ARG A 752 -25.81 22.88 16.91
CA ARG A 752 -26.03 23.90 17.95
C ARG A 752 -26.27 25.29 17.33
N PRO A 753 -25.45 25.80 16.40
CA PRO A 753 -25.68 27.11 15.78
C PRO A 753 -26.99 27.19 14.99
N LEU A 754 -27.37 26.09 14.31
CA LEU A 754 -28.62 26.00 13.55
C LEU A 754 -29.83 25.63 14.43
N LYS A 755 -29.64 25.45 15.74
CA LYS A 755 -30.67 25.08 16.72
C LYS A 755 -31.48 23.85 16.30
N LEU A 756 -30.83 22.84 15.73
CA LEU A 756 -31.48 21.62 15.21
C LEU A 756 -32.04 20.72 16.31
N CYS A 757 -31.64 20.90 17.57
CA CYS A 757 -32.16 20.15 18.72
C CYS A 757 -32.78 21.09 19.77
N ARG A 758 -33.86 20.63 20.40
CA ARG A 758 -34.65 21.41 21.37
C ARG A 758 -33.99 21.61 22.73
N ASN A 759 -33.17 20.66 23.19
CA ASN A 759 -32.54 20.66 24.52
C ASN A 759 -31.23 19.84 24.51
N GLU A 760 -30.47 19.89 25.63
CA GLU A 760 -29.20 19.17 25.79
C GLU A 760 -29.32 17.66 25.59
N ARG A 761 -30.44 17.05 26.01
CA ARG A 761 -30.69 15.63 25.78
C ARG A 761 -30.81 15.32 24.28
N GLY A 762 -31.43 16.22 23.50
CA GLY A 762 -31.51 16.12 22.05
C GLY A 762 -30.13 16.19 21.38
N TYR A 763 -29.25 17.10 21.82
CA TYR A 763 -27.88 17.18 21.31
C TYR A 763 -27.05 15.94 21.66
N LEU A 764 -27.23 15.37 22.86
CA LEU A 764 -26.57 14.12 23.22
C LEU A 764 -27.03 12.94 22.36
N ILE A 765 -28.33 12.86 22.05
CA ILE A 765 -28.87 11.84 21.13
C ILE A 765 -28.29 12.06 19.72
N ALA A 766 -28.27 13.31 19.23
CA ALA A 766 -27.68 13.64 17.93
C ALA A 766 -26.20 13.24 17.86
N ALA A 767 -25.41 13.50 18.90
CA ALA A 767 -24.01 13.10 18.97
C ALA A 767 -23.83 11.58 18.84
N ARG A 768 -24.67 10.79 19.53
CA ARG A 768 -24.64 9.32 19.46
C ARG A 768 -25.06 8.81 18.07
N THR A 769 -26.13 9.38 17.51
CA THR A 769 -26.59 9.02 16.15
C THR A 769 -25.54 9.34 15.10
N LEU A 770 -24.91 10.52 15.17
CA LEU A 770 -23.82 10.89 14.26
C LEU A 770 -22.61 9.97 14.42
N THR A 771 -22.22 9.65 15.66
CA THR A 771 -21.14 8.68 15.93
C THR A 771 -21.44 7.34 15.24
N PHE A 772 -22.66 6.83 15.37
CA PHE A 772 -23.10 5.59 14.70
C PHE A 772 -23.05 5.71 13.18
N SER A 773 -23.68 6.75 12.61
CA SER A 773 -23.75 6.95 11.16
C SER A 773 -22.37 7.13 10.52
N LEU A 774 -21.47 7.87 11.18
CA LEU A 774 -20.09 8.06 10.72
C LEU A 774 -19.30 6.75 10.75
N GLY A 775 -19.52 5.90 11.75
CA GLY A 775 -18.91 4.57 11.79
C GLY A 775 -19.40 3.66 10.68
N VAL A 776 -20.70 3.68 10.37
CA VAL A 776 -21.27 2.96 9.22
C VAL A 776 -20.64 3.47 7.92
N LEU A 777 -20.62 4.78 7.69
CA LEU A 777 -20.04 5.37 6.48
C LEU A 777 -18.53 5.07 6.36
N GLY A 778 -17.78 5.18 7.45
CA GLY A 778 -16.35 4.86 7.48
C GLY A 778 -16.09 3.38 7.19
N THR A 779 -16.94 2.48 7.67
CA THR A 779 -16.86 1.05 7.38
C THR A 779 -17.15 0.76 5.90
N LEU A 780 -18.21 1.36 5.35
CA LEU A 780 -18.57 1.21 3.94
C LEU A 780 -17.48 1.75 3.02
N LEU A 781 -16.90 2.91 3.35
CA LEU A 781 -15.76 3.45 2.61
C LEU A 781 -14.52 2.56 2.78
N GLY A 782 -14.30 1.97 3.96
CA GLY A 782 -13.22 1.00 4.16
C GLY A 782 -13.28 -0.16 3.17
N LEU A 783 -14.47 -0.64 2.79
CA LEU A 783 -14.59 -1.68 1.77
C LEU A 783 -14.04 -1.27 0.40
N VAL A 784 -14.05 0.02 0.07
CA VAL A 784 -13.51 0.56 -1.20
C VAL A 784 -11.98 0.54 -1.20
N PHE A 785 -11.34 0.70 -0.05
CA PHE A 785 -9.88 0.70 0.09
C PHE A 785 -9.30 -0.72 0.29
N VAL A 786 -10.16 -1.75 0.30
CA VAL A 786 -9.76 -3.15 0.18
C VAL A 786 -9.57 -3.47 -1.30
N ASP A 787 -8.51 -2.92 -1.88
CA ASP A 787 -8.14 -3.11 -3.27
C ASP A 787 -6.67 -3.56 -3.36
N PRO A 788 -6.37 -4.75 -3.90
CA PRO A 788 -5.01 -5.23 -4.12
C PRO A 788 -4.15 -4.34 -5.03
N SER A 789 -4.77 -3.45 -5.82
CA SER A 789 -4.08 -2.46 -6.65
C SER A 789 -3.34 -1.42 -5.80
N ILE A 790 -3.86 -1.14 -4.59
CA ILE A 790 -3.23 -0.23 -3.62
C ILE A 790 -1.98 -0.93 -3.06
N LYS A 791 -0.80 -0.46 -3.47
CA LYS A 791 0.50 -1.02 -3.05
C LYS A 791 0.87 -0.65 -1.62
N SER A 792 0.36 0.47 -1.12
CA SER A 792 0.69 1.03 0.19
C SER A 792 -0.44 1.93 0.69
N LEU A 793 -1.21 1.43 1.66
CA LEU A 793 -2.25 2.23 2.33
C LEU A 793 -1.66 3.36 3.17
N PHE A 794 -0.37 3.26 3.53
CA PHE A 794 0.37 4.36 4.15
C PHE A 794 0.47 5.57 3.21
N ASP A 795 0.85 5.36 1.94
CA ASP A 795 0.96 6.47 0.97
C ASP A 795 -0.43 7.07 0.67
N THR A 796 -1.45 6.23 0.60
CA THR A 796 -2.84 6.67 0.48
C THR A 796 -3.28 7.57 1.65
N PHE A 797 -2.92 7.22 2.88
CA PHE A 797 -3.17 8.07 4.06
C PHE A 797 -2.49 9.44 3.94
N ILE A 798 -1.24 9.48 3.46
CA ILE A 798 -0.47 10.72 3.28
C ILE A 798 -1.14 11.66 2.25
N VAL A 799 -1.69 11.10 1.17
CA VAL A 799 -2.45 11.89 0.20
C VAL A 799 -3.73 12.45 0.84
N VAL A 800 -4.49 11.61 1.57
CA VAL A 800 -5.73 12.03 2.24
C VAL A 800 -5.49 13.15 3.25
N ILE A 801 -4.47 13.05 4.11
CA ILE A 801 -4.15 14.13 5.06
C ILE A 801 -3.75 15.41 4.32
N GLY A 802 -2.96 15.30 3.25
CA GLY A 802 -2.55 16.43 2.42
C GLY A 802 -3.71 17.23 1.84
N LEU A 803 -4.70 16.54 1.26
CA LEU A 803 -5.85 17.15 0.60
C LEU A 803 -6.73 17.98 1.54
N PHE A 804 -6.94 17.53 2.78
CA PHE A 804 -7.88 18.16 3.71
C PHE A 804 -7.20 18.97 4.82
N MET A 805 -6.14 18.43 5.44
CA MET A 805 -5.47 19.07 6.57
C MET A 805 -4.51 20.17 6.15
N GLY A 806 -3.97 20.16 4.93
CA GLY A 806 -3.11 21.25 4.44
C GLY A 806 -3.84 22.60 4.42
N VAL A 807 -5.01 22.63 3.79
CA VAL A 807 -5.84 23.84 3.69
C VAL A 807 -6.35 24.27 5.06
N LEU A 808 -6.78 23.30 5.88
CA LEU A 808 -7.26 23.58 7.23
C LEU A 808 -6.15 24.18 8.11
N GLY A 809 -4.96 23.58 8.11
CA GLY A 809 -3.78 24.13 8.79
C GLY A 809 -3.45 25.54 8.31
N GLY A 810 -3.56 25.79 7.00
CA GLY A 810 -3.38 27.12 6.39
C GLY A 810 -4.29 28.19 6.99
N LEU A 811 -5.56 27.87 7.27
CA LEU A 811 -6.51 28.79 7.91
C LEU A 811 -6.12 29.14 9.36
N PHE A 812 -5.68 28.16 10.14
CA PHE A 812 -5.22 28.38 11.51
C PHE A 812 -3.93 29.19 11.55
N VAL A 813 -2.97 28.89 10.66
CA VAL A 813 -1.72 29.65 10.54
C VAL A 813 -2.01 31.09 10.10
N LEU A 814 -2.90 31.30 9.12
CA LEU A 814 -3.31 32.63 8.65
C LEU A 814 -3.97 33.44 9.77
N GLY A 815 -4.88 32.82 10.52
CA GLY A 815 -5.57 33.44 11.64
C GLY A 815 -4.63 33.81 12.79
N GLY A 816 -3.77 32.86 13.19
CA GLY A 816 -2.93 32.99 14.37
C GLY A 816 -1.74 33.93 14.18
N LEU A 817 -1.15 33.98 12.98
CA LEU A 817 0.06 34.74 12.70
C LEU A 817 -0.18 36.14 12.12
N THR A 818 -1.43 36.51 11.82
CA THR A 818 -1.69 37.79 11.16
C THR A 818 -2.79 38.60 11.85
N THR A 819 -2.58 39.91 11.93
CA THR A 819 -3.60 40.88 12.38
C THR A 819 -4.40 41.46 11.20
N ARG A 820 -3.91 41.30 9.97
CA ARG A 820 -4.52 41.88 8.77
C ARG A 820 -5.51 40.98 8.05
N ALA A 821 -5.42 39.65 8.24
CA ALA A 821 -6.28 38.71 7.53
C ALA A 821 -7.74 38.82 7.97
N ASN A 822 -8.67 38.77 7.01
CA ASN A 822 -10.11 38.84 7.24
C ASN A 822 -10.83 37.63 6.64
N SER A 823 -12.16 37.54 6.85
CA SER A 823 -12.95 36.35 6.47
C SER A 823 -13.06 36.15 4.96
N ILE A 824 -13.04 37.22 4.16
CA ILE A 824 -13.03 37.12 2.69
C ILE A 824 -11.71 36.51 2.24
N GLY A 825 -10.58 37.05 2.73
CA GLY A 825 -9.27 36.51 2.44
C GLY A 825 -9.12 35.07 2.90
N ALA A 826 -9.59 34.72 4.10
CA ALA A 826 -9.57 33.34 4.58
C ALA A 826 -10.31 32.37 3.62
N MET A 827 -11.49 32.72 3.12
CA MET A 827 -12.24 31.86 2.19
C MET A 827 -11.62 31.79 0.79
N VAL A 828 -11.05 32.89 0.30
CA VAL A 828 -10.25 32.88 -0.95
C VAL A 828 -9.05 31.95 -0.77
N GLY A 829 -8.34 32.08 0.36
CA GLY A 829 -7.23 31.21 0.74
C GLY A 829 -7.62 29.74 0.75
N ALA A 830 -8.72 29.41 1.42
CA ALA A 830 -9.23 28.05 1.49
C ALA A 830 -9.56 27.47 0.12
N THR A 831 -10.22 28.25 -0.74
CA THR A 831 -10.64 27.80 -2.08
C THR A 831 -9.44 27.61 -3.01
N VAL A 832 -8.51 28.57 -3.03
CA VAL A 832 -7.27 28.48 -3.81
C VAL A 832 -6.39 27.33 -3.31
N GLY A 833 -6.28 27.16 -1.99
CA GLY A 833 -5.55 26.06 -1.39
C GLY A 833 -6.15 24.69 -1.76
N ALA A 834 -7.47 24.54 -1.69
CA ALA A 834 -8.14 23.30 -2.08
C ALA A 834 -7.95 22.99 -3.58
N ALA A 835 -8.07 24.00 -4.44
CA ALA A 835 -7.80 23.85 -5.87
C ALA A 835 -6.33 23.47 -6.14
N ALA A 836 -5.38 24.08 -5.44
CA ALA A 836 -3.97 23.73 -5.56
C ALA A 836 -3.71 22.27 -5.14
N MET A 837 -4.33 21.81 -4.04
CA MET A 837 -4.16 20.43 -3.57
C MET A 837 -4.77 19.41 -4.53
N PHE A 838 -5.96 19.70 -5.05
CA PHE A 838 -6.59 18.87 -6.07
C PHE A 838 -5.72 18.79 -7.33
N SER A 839 -5.16 19.91 -7.78
CA SER A 839 -4.28 19.95 -8.95
C SER A 839 -2.97 19.18 -8.75
N LEU A 840 -2.33 19.30 -7.58
CA LEU A 840 -1.13 18.53 -7.24
C LEU A 840 -1.42 17.03 -7.25
N TRP A 841 -2.51 16.61 -6.61
CA TRP A 841 -2.89 15.20 -6.56
C TRP A 841 -3.26 14.62 -7.93
N ARG A 842 -3.97 15.37 -8.78
CA ARG A 842 -4.52 14.82 -10.02
C ARG A 842 -3.58 14.91 -11.23
N TYR A 843 -2.72 15.93 -11.28
CA TYR A 843 -1.97 16.30 -12.49
C TYR A 843 -0.45 16.33 -12.31
N THR A 844 0.08 15.95 -11.13
CA THR A 844 1.52 15.95 -10.88
C THR A 844 1.98 14.71 -10.14
N ASP A 845 3.24 14.34 -10.32
CA ASP A 845 3.89 13.25 -9.58
C ASP A 845 4.63 13.75 -8.33
N VAL A 846 4.28 14.94 -7.84
CA VAL A 846 4.87 15.49 -6.61
C VAL A 846 4.55 14.56 -5.45
N ASN A 847 5.57 14.22 -4.67
CA ASN A 847 5.42 13.34 -3.53
C ASN A 847 4.37 13.87 -2.54
N GLY A 848 3.42 13.00 -2.18
CA GLY A 848 2.28 13.34 -1.32
C GLY A 848 2.65 13.94 0.04
N TYR A 849 3.86 13.70 0.55
CA TYR A 849 4.31 14.30 1.81
C TYR A 849 4.29 15.84 1.77
N LEU A 850 4.55 16.44 0.61
CA LEU A 850 4.56 17.90 0.45
C LEU A 850 3.17 18.52 0.42
N TYR A 851 2.12 17.73 0.16
CA TYR A 851 0.77 18.28 -0.06
C TYR A 851 0.31 19.12 1.12
N THR A 852 0.50 18.66 2.36
CA THR A 852 0.08 19.46 3.52
C THR A 852 0.76 20.82 3.56
N THR A 853 2.08 20.86 3.36
CA THR A 853 2.84 22.12 3.37
C THR A 853 2.47 23.02 2.20
N CYS A 854 2.30 22.47 1.00
CA CYS A 854 1.80 23.21 -0.16
C CYS A 854 0.38 23.76 0.08
N GLY A 855 -0.49 23.01 0.77
CA GLY A 855 -1.84 23.43 1.15
C GLY A 855 -1.82 24.58 2.15
N ILE A 856 -0.95 24.50 3.16
CA ILE A 856 -0.74 25.58 4.15
C ILE A 856 -0.25 26.83 3.44
N THR A 857 0.80 26.73 2.63
CA THR A 857 1.45 27.88 1.99
C THR A 857 0.55 28.55 0.96
N SER A 858 -0.12 27.77 0.10
CA SER A 858 -1.06 28.30 -0.89
C SER A 858 -2.26 28.99 -0.22
N CYS A 859 -2.86 28.36 0.79
CA CYS A 859 -3.97 28.95 1.55
C CYS A 859 -3.56 30.23 2.28
N PHE A 860 -2.42 30.20 2.97
CA PHE A 860 -1.89 31.35 3.70
C PHE A 860 -1.58 32.52 2.76
N ALA A 861 -0.79 32.27 1.70
CA ALA A 861 -0.31 33.32 0.81
C ALA A 861 -1.47 33.99 0.07
N SER A 862 -2.33 33.21 -0.58
CA SER A 862 -3.47 33.76 -1.31
C SER A 862 -4.49 34.43 -0.38
N GLY A 863 -4.73 33.86 0.81
CA GLY A 863 -5.64 34.45 1.77
C GLY A 863 -5.14 35.74 2.40
N TYR A 864 -3.83 35.85 2.65
CA TYR A 864 -3.21 37.08 3.12
C TYR A 864 -3.23 38.18 2.04
N LEU A 865 -2.85 37.85 0.80
CA LEU A 865 -2.90 38.78 -0.33
C LEU A 865 -4.34 39.31 -0.58
N ALA A 866 -5.33 38.42 -0.61
CA ALA A 866 -6.73 38.82 -0.74
C ALA A 866 -7.21 39.69 0.43
N SER A 867 -6.70 39.44 1.64
CA SER A 867 -7.00 40.28 2.80
C SER A 867 -6.42 41.68 2.65
N LEU A 868 -5.21 41.85 2.08
CA LEU A 868 -4.61 43.17 1.83
C LEU A 868 -5.46 44.03 0.88
N LEU A 869 -6.14 43.40 -0.07
CA LEU A 869 -7.01 44.04 -1.06
C LEU A 869 -8.42 44.35 -0.52
N THR A 870 -8.78 43.86 0.66
CA THR A 870 -10.10 44.02 1.28
C THR A 870 -9.99 44.74 2.62
N SER A 871 -11.11 45.17 3.22
CA SER A 871 -11.07 45.93 4.48
C SER A 871 -10.43 45.15 5.63
N PRO A 872 -9.70 45.80 6.56
CA PRO A 872 -9.16 45.12 7.74
C PRO A 872 -10.28 44.52 8.63
N PRO A 873 -9.94 43.57 9.51
CA PRO A 873 -10.90 43.01 10.47
C PRO A 873 -11.57 44.12 11.28
N LYS A 874 -12.89 44.03 11.42
CA LYS A 874 -13.69 45.00 12.20
C LYS A 874 -13.80 44.61 13.68
N ASP A 875 -13.77 43.30 13.96
CA ASP A 875 -13.92 42.75 15.30
C ASP A 875 -12.59 42.75 16.07
N SER A 876 -12.69 42.78 17.41
CA SER A 876 -11.52 42.75 18.29
C SER A 876 -10.71 41.46 18.09
N LEU A 877 -9.39 41.61 17.95
CA LEU A 877 -8.45 40.51 17.80
C LEU A 877 -7.77 40.10 19.12
N VAL A 878 -8.18 40.66 20.26
CA VAL A 878 -7.56 40.40 21.57
C VAL A 878 -7.60 38.90 21.88
N GLY A 879 -6.44 38.30 22.15
CA GLY A 879 -6.30 36.87 22.44
C GLY A 879 -6.51 35.91 21.25
N LEU A 880 -6.67 36.43 20.02
CA LEU A 880 -6.92 35.62 18.81
C LEU A 880 -5.73 35.51 17.85
N THR A 881 -4.65 36.25 18.11
CA THR A 881 -3.39 36.21 17.34
C THR A 881 -2.19 36.16 18.28
N ILE A 882 -1.02 35.72 17.80
CA ILE A 882 0.19 35.66 18.63
C ILE A 882 0.64 37.06 19.08
N HIS A 883 0.27 38.10 18.34
CA HIS A 883 0.60 39.50 18.64
C HIS A 883 -0.32 40.11 19.69
N THR A 884 -1.48 39.51 19.92
CA THR A 884 -2.52 40.01 20.83
C THR A 884 -2.74 39.07 22.01
N LEU A 885 -1.86 38.09 22.21
CA LEU A 885 -1.98 37.08 23.25
C LEU A 885 -1.77 37.69 24.65
N ASP A 886 -0.78 38.55 24.82
CA ASP A 886 -0.43 39.09 26.16
C ASP A 886 -1.20 40.36 26.52
N ALA A 887 -1.81 41.03 25.53
CA ALA A 887 -2.56 42.27 25.72
C ALA A 887 -3.80 42.12 26.62
N SER A 888 -4.30 40.90 26.84
CA SER A 888 -5.42 40.64 27.75
C SER A 888 -4.98 40.44 29.21
N ALA A 889 -3.70 40.13 29.48
CA ALA A 889 -3.21 39.91 30.84
C ALA A 889 -3.10 41.23 31.64
N THR A 890 -3.02 42.36 30.93
CA THR A 890 -2.96 43.70 31.51
C THR A 890 -4.34 44.24 31.90
N ASP A 891 -5.43 43.84 31.24
CA ASP A 891 -6.79 44.31 31.57
C ASP A 891 -7.35 43.63 32.84
N ASP A 892 -7.10 42.33 33.05
CA ASP A 892 -7.52 41.62 34.28
C ASP A 892 -6.77 42.10 35.54
N SER A 893 -5.67 42.85 35.37
CA SER A 893 -4.91 43.46 36.47
C SER A 893 -5.37 44.89 36.81
N ALA A 894 -6.24 45.49 35.98
CA ALA A 894 -6.81 46.82 36.19
C ALA A 894 -8.21 46.79 36.85
N GLU A 895 -8.84 45.61 36.95
CA GLU A 895 -10.15 45.41 37.60
C GLU A 895 -10.11 44.63 38.94
N ASN A 896 -8.95 44.53 39.61
CA ASN A 896 -8.87 44.04 41.00
C ASN A 896 -8.55 45.14 42.02
#